data_AF-A0A804KL67-F1
#
_entry.id   AF-A0A804KL67-F1
#
_cell.length_a   1.000
_cell.length_b   1.000
_cell.length_c   1.000
_cell.angle_alpha   90.00
_cell.angle_beta   90.00
_cell.angle_gamma   90.00
#
_symmetry.space_group_name_H-M   'P 1'
#
loop_
_entity.id
_entity.type
_entity.pdbx_description
1 polymer ?
#
loop_
_entity_poly.entity_id
_entity_poly.type
_entity_poly.pdbx_seq_one_letter_code
_entity_poly.pdbx_strand_id
1 'polypeptide(L)'
;MVVELLDHALRLRHNRIDRLSFWPLPACLPRSVSSFMASSSSEAGFDEAINGSLFDGMVLFVPSSVDISLPQVGASLPPPPDAAATSQPQSKPLPVDEDLFSDLTLQNLPSPTPSPLDPPTPSPLPTPTPTPSPPSSHLQPPAFPSRQSSRKKKRAVRIGYARETAGPAAALSEDVHHLSDPLHEPPTFSYDLGVGSAPHPDTAISVVENDPTPGPPPSKSLEQLREVTDYGSSCEAVVKEDKGHQPPMEEGEDEYICSEESAAREGAFDSAEEGLQVVRAQISKNLESIQQRAASAYAERKELERRRRTAVETVNSASAKHKDLERELELACEAEDFERAERVSQNLMTMEEEKNKLLLSLREAEADCEVAESKMLEVLELQIAAEEEGVFLLQQFSKDAANSAESVLKNAEKESCEELEEWQSSVELLEVKKLEMDIESLLVSEACSGLENAIEDLVKNDREEKEMLTRKGVVLAKELDELRELVILKETEIADNKCQIQDVEKRISNVVFKGIVKKKKEIDENISLSEEKRKKLMELSEISSAEAKTCKDLVGLKKHLSSLVLKSREDRVKFSKTEEKILEDIQILREEILAARTALQDLSSGRASIQQEVALYKQRIDFIEKRGPELEAEKKVAAAARNFKEAGRVATEAKALHNAKEDLQHKKEKSILHLEKLEEEIKSNVDKIQENEGLILLKEKEAALAGCNRLQLVAAAARAERLAALKMGDLEEGNMLLQEAEAAESEAREIQEVYNFDVEVDGKNFVSVAFITNLNGDHLTEVASLNLPAVAGTQS
;
A
#
# COMPACT_ATOMS: atom_id res chain seq x y z
N MET A 1 -5.60 67.90 42.52
CA MET A 1 -5.42 66.48 42.91
C MET A 1 -6.23 65.52 42.04
N VAL A 2 -7.53 65.26 42.27
CA VAL A 2 -8.27 64.19 41.52
C VAL A 2 -8.17 64.35 40.00
N VAL A 3 -8.33 65.57 39.47
CA VAL A 3 -8.19 65.87 38.03
C VAL A 3 -6.77 65.61 37.50
N GLU A 4 -5.73 65.83 38.30
CA GLU A 4 -4.33 65.61 37.93
C GLU A 4 -3.95 64.11 38.01
N LEU A 5 -4.57 63.36 38.93
CA LEU A 5 -4.47 61.90 38.98
C LEU A 5 -5.14 61.25 37.75
N LEU A 6 -6.29 61.77 37.29
CA LEU A 6 -6.91 61.32 36.04
C LEU A 6 -6.04 61.65 34.81
N ASP A 7 -5.48 62.86 34.72
CA ASP A 7 -4.59 63.24 33.61
C ASP A 7 -3.31 62.39 33.59
N HIS A 8 -2.71 62.12 34.76
CA HIS A 8 -1.54 61.23 34.86
C HIS A 8 -1.88 59.78 34.46
N ALA A 9 -3.04 59.25 34.87
CA ALA A 9 -3.50 57.91 34.48
C ALA A 9 -3.79 57.80 32.98
N LEU A 10 -4.42 58.81 32.37
CA LEU A 10 -4.74 58.83 30.94
C LEU A 10 -3.48 58.92 30.06
N ARG A 11 -2.46 59.68 30.48
CA ARG A 11 -1.15 59.76 29.78
C ARG A 11 -0.35 58.45 29.86
N LEU A 12 -0.48 57.70 30.95
CA LEU A 12 0.07 56.33 31.06
C LEU A 12 -0.66 55.33 30.16
N ARG A 13 -1.97 55.49 29.96
CA ARG A 13 -2.76 54.59 29.08
C ARG A 13 -2.45 54.77 27.58
N HIS A 14 -2.12 55.98 27.13
CA HIS A 14 -1.75 56.23 25.73
C HIS A 14 -0.40 55.62 25.32
N ASN A 15 0.61 55.62 26.21
CA ASN A 15 1.97 55.14 25.89
C ASN A 15 2.10 53.60 25.77
N ARG A 16 0.99 52.84 25.87
CA ARG A 16 1.00 51.36 25.73
C ARG A 16 0.32 50.85 24.45
N ILE A 17 -0.19 51.73 23.59
CA ILE A 17 -1.02 51.38 22.42
C ILE A 17 -0.21 51.34 21.10
N ASP A 18 0.89 52.09 20.99
CA ASP A 18 1.76 52.13 19.79
C ASP A 18 2.66 50.89 19.55
N ARG A 19 2.38 49.76 20.21
CA ARG A 19 3.02 48.47 19.93
C ARG A 19 2.07 47.29 20.12
N LEU A 20 1.24 46.99 19.10
CA LEU A 20 1.10 45.66 18.48
C LEU A 20 -0.03 45.62 17.43
N SER A 21 0.25 46.09 16.21
CA SER A 21 -0.51 45.67 15.02
C SER A 21 0.26 45.99 13.73
N PHE A 22 0.83 44.95 13.09
CA PHE A 22 0.92 44.79 11.63
C PHE A 22 1.61 43.46 11.29
N TRP A 23 0.80 42.42 11.01
CA TRP A 23 1.24 41.13 10.48
C TRP A 23 0.40 40.81 9.24
N PRO A 24 0.94 40.98 8.01
CA PRO A 24 0.24 40.63 6.78
C PRO A 24 0.45 39.16 6.40
N LEU A 25 -0.61 38.51 5.92
CA LEU A 25 -0.62 37.14 5.41
C LEU A 25 -0.47 37.11 3.86
N PRO A 26 -0.41 35.94 3.17
CA PRO A 26 0.60 35.62 2.13
C PRO A 26 0.21 36.07 0.69
N ALA A 27 0.95 35.82 -0.42
CA ALA A 27 1.72 34.61 -0.75
C ALA A 27 2.65 34.68 -2.00
N CYS A 28 3.32 33.55 -2.25
CA CYS A 28 3.79 33.00 -3.55
C CYS A 28 5.10 33.51 -4.23
N LEU A 29 6.19 32.74 -4.05
CA LEU A 29 6.99 31.99 -5.07
C LEU A 29 7.58 32.73 -6.31
N PRO A 30 8.83 32.39 -6.79
CA PRO A 30 9.19 31.00 -7.14
C PRO A 30 10.65 30.48 -6.97
N ARG A 31 10.71 29.14 -6.81
CA ARG A 31 11.74 28.09 -7.11
C ARG A 31 13.14 28.41 -7.74
N SER A 32 14.18 27.83 -7.09
CA SER A 32 15.24 26.91 -7.62
C SER A 32 16.41 27.49 -8.49
N VAL A 33 17.60 26.86 -8.70
CA VAL A 33 18.15 25.50 -8.39
C VAL A 33 19.70 25.54 -8.17
N SER A 34 20.26 24.60 -7.36
CA SER A 34 21.62 23.96 -7.44
C SER A 34 22.91 24.84 -7.31
N SER A 35 24.15 24.32 -7.12
CA SER A 35 24.69 22.93 -7.07
C SER A 35 26.10 22.84 -6.40
N PHE A 36 26.42 21.69 -5.74
CA PHE A 36 27.73 20.95 -5.64
C PHE A 36 29.05 21.69 -5.25
N MET A 37 30.15 21.12 -4.70
CA MET A 37 30.65 19.76 -4.31
C MET A 37 31.17 19.83 -2.83
N ALA A 38 31.35 18.80 -1.99
CA ALA A 38 31.62 17.34 -2.05
C ALA A 38 33.09 16.94 -1.72
N SER A 39 33.26 15.79 -1.02
CA SER A 39 34.51 15.10 -0.59
C SER A 39 35.36 15.78 0.51
N SER A 40 36.14 15.10 1.37
CA SER A 40 36.26 13.71 1.91
C SER A 40 37.29 13.75 3.10
N SER A 41 37.63 12.78 3.96
CA SER A 41 37.87 11.31 3.89
C SER A 41 38.08 10.72 5.32
N SER A 42 38.40 9.41 5.43
CA SER A 42 38.94 8.63 6.58
C SER A 42 38.06 8.46 7.84
N GLU A 43 37.91 7.33 8.54
CA GLU A 43 38.57 5.99 8.68
C GLU A 43 39.26 5.77 10.06
N ALA A 44 39.15 4.51 10.55
CA ALA A 44 39.63 3.96 11.82
C ALA A 44 39.00 4.55 13.12
N GLY A 45 38.80 3.78 14.20
CA GLY A 45 38.95 2.33 14.36
C GLY A 45 38.92 1.88 15.85
N PHE A 46 39.29 0.62 16.08
CA PHE A 46 39.57 -0.06 17.37
C PHE A 46 38.44 -0.67 18.23
N ASP A 47 38.75 -1.87 18.71
CA ASP A 47 38.07 -2.70 19.69
C ASP A 47 38.55 -2.44 21.16
N GLU A 48 38.06 -3.28 22.08
CA GLU A 48 38.79 -3.82 23.25
C GLU A 48 38.82 -3.02 24.59
N ALA A 49 37.76 -3.23 25.38
CA ALA A 49 37.79 -3.83 26.73
C ALA A 49 38.43 -3.14 27.99
N ILE A 50 37.80 -3.46 29.14
CA ILE A 50 38.38 -3.66 30.50
C ILE A 50 38.59 -2.46 31.49
N ASN A 51 37.79 -2.51 32.57
CA ASN A 51 38.01 -2.12 33.98
C ASN A 51 38.15 -0.65 34.48
N GLY A 52 37.50 -0.38 35.65
CA GLY A 52 37.74 0.76 36.55
C GLY A 52 36.46 1.51 36.97
N SER A 53 35.50 0.95 37.72
CA SER A 53 35.55 0.59 39.16
C SER A 53 35.80 1.77 40.12
N LEU A 54 34.74 2.29 40.76
CA LEU A 54 34.77 3.04 42.03
C LEU A 54 33.36 3.07 42.67
N PHE A 55 33.28 3.13 44.00
CA PHE A 55 32.05 3.15 44.84
C PHE A 55 31.23 1.84 44.82
N ASP A 56 30.94 1.11 45.91
CA ASP A 56 30.91 1.37 47.36
C ASP A 56 29.83 2.39 47.80
N GLY A 57 28.80 2.04 48.58
CA GLY A 57 28.41 0.72 49.10
C GLY A 57 27.49 0.84 50.32
N MET A 58 26.18 0.52 50.20
CA MET A 58 25.27 0.44 51.35
C MET A 58 24.00 -0.36 51.01
N VAL A 59 23.42 -1.07 52.00
CA VAL A 59 22.27 -1.98 51.82
C VAL A 59 21.12 -1.62 52.76
N LEU A 60 19.93 -1.52 52.16
CA LEU A 60 18.56 -1.70 52.67
C LEU A 60 18.27 -1.65 54.18
N PHE A 61 17.22 -0.88 54.52
CA PHE A 61 16.24 -1.27 55.56
C PHE A 61 14.88 -1.52 54.90
N VAL A 62 14.13 -2.50 55.41
CA VAL A 62 12.79 -2.88 54.95
C VAL A 62 11.84 -3.02 56.16
N PRO A 63 10.64 -2.42 56.16
CA PRO A 63 9.66 -2.58 57.23
C PRO A 63 8.88 -3.91 57.11
N SER A 64 8.31 -4.38 58.22
CA SER A 64 7.89 -5.78 58.43
C SER A 64 6.37 -6.02 58.34
N SER A 65 5.95 -7.23 58.76
CA SER A 65 4.56 -7.70 59.05
C SER A 65 3.88 -8.47 57.90
N VAL A 66 3.16 -9.59 58.09
CA VAL A 66 2.92 -10.47 59.27
C VAL A 66 2.89 -11.94 58.78
N ASP A 67 3.42 -12.90 59.54
CA ASP A 67 2.76 -14.22 59.69
C ASP A 67 3.13 -14.92 61.02
N ILE A 68 2.36 -15.94 61.42
CA ILE A 68 2.33 -16.49 62.80
C ILE A 68 2.50 -18.01 62.83
N SER A 69 3.51 -18.51 63.55
CA SER A 69 3.45 -19.78 64.33
C SER A 69 4.67 -20.01 65.25
N LEU A 70 4.42 -20.64 66.40
CA LEU A 70 5.37 -21.12 67.42
C LEU A 70 5.25 -22.66 67.54
N PRO A 71 6.03 -23.41 68.36
CA PRO A 71 7.24 -23.09 69.13
C PRO A 71 8.41 -24.05 68.72
N GLN A 72 9.48 -24.42 69.45
CA GLN A 72 10.00 -24.34 70.85
C GLN A 72 11.53 -24.67 70.74
N VAL A 73 12.53 -24.30 71.55
CA VAL A 73 12.84 -24.36 73.01
C VAL A 73 14.16 -23.55 73.20
N GLY A 74 14.53 -23.06 74.40
CA GLY A 74 15.99 -22.98 74.74
C GLY A 74 16.62 -21.77 75.46
N ALA A 75 16.11 -21.40 76.63
CA ALA A 75 16.87 -20.90 77.83
C ALA A 75 18.02 -19.84 77.75
N SER A 76 17.88 -18.83 78.65
CA SER A 76 18.90 -18.26 79.57
C SER A 76 19.28 -16.77 79.44
N LEU A 77 19.22 -16.10 80.60
CA LEU A 77 19.83 -14.80 81.00
C LEU A 77 21.30 -15.05 81.48
N PRO A 78 22.13 -14.08 82.01
CA PRO A 78 21.82 -12.75 82.59
C PRO A 78 22.88 -11.62 82.23
N PRO A 79 23.08 -10.48 82.97
CA PRO A 79 22.84 -9.15 82.37
C PRO A 79 23.97 -8.05 82.59
N PRO A 80 23.79 -6.86 83.25
CA PRO A 80 24.36 -5.56 82.81
C PRO A 80 25.35 -4.97 83.89
N PRO A 81 25.63 -3.65 84.14
CA PRO A 81 25.12 -2.33 83.64
C PRO A 81 26.26 -1.49 82.97
N ASP A 82 26.43 -0.15 82.98
CA ASP A 82 25.84 1.07 83.61
C ASP A 82 26.35 2.33 82.80
N ALA A 83 26.07 3.63 83.02
CA ALA A 83 25.23 4.42 83.95
C ALA A 83 24.96 5.86 83.38
N ALA A 84 23.91 6.53 83.88
CA ALA A 84 23.78 7.99 84.20
C ALA A 84 24.14 9.14 83.19
N ALA A 85 23.67 10.41 83.31
CA ALA A 85 22.43 11.02 83.84
C ALA A 85 22.40 12.58 83.65
N THR A 86 21.22 13.19 83.38
CA THR A 86 20.84 14.63 83.62
C THR A 86 21.62 15.74 82.83
N SER A 87 21.18 16.99 82.54
CA SER A 87 20.08 17.89 83.03
C SER A 87 19.58 18.94 81.98
N GLN A 88 18.50 19.65 82.33
CA GLN A 88 17.80 20.82 81.71
C GLN A 88 18.34 22.21 82.22
N PRO A 89 17.75 23.43 81.95
CA PRO A 89 16.95 24.04 80.83
C PRO A 89 17.27 25.56 80.49
N GLN A 90 16.37 26.25 79.72
CA GLN A 90 16.14 27.75 79.56
C GLN A 90 17.07 28.58 78.62
N SER A 91 16.72 29.72 77.95
CA SER A 91 15.51 30.61 77.84
C SER A 91 15.41 31.46 76.51
N LYS A 92 14.33 32.27 76.33
CA LYS A 92 13.91 33.22 75.21
C LYS A 92 14.52 34.68 75.32
N PRO A 93 14.19 35.76 74.49
CA PRO A 93 13.48 36.00 73.19
C PRO A 93 14.14 37.04 72.17
N LEU A 94 13.34 37.58 71.20
CA LEU A 94 13.45 38.67 70.15
C LEU A 94 13.95 40.11 70.59
N PRO A 95 14.13 41.19 69.74
CA PRO A 95 13.34 41.67 68.54
C PRO A 95 14.17 42.32 67.35
N VAL A 96 13.82 43.50 66.76
CA VAL A 96 13.09 43.83 65.46
C VAL A 96 13.61 45.20 64.86
N ASP A 97 13.08 45.69 63.70
CA ASP A 97 13.20 47.02 63.01
C ASP A 97 14.50 47.41 62.21
N GLU A 98 14.55 48.43 61.32
CA GLU A 98 13.70 48.86 60.14
C GLU A 98 14.48 49.97 59.30
N ASP A 99 13.86 50.63 58.30
CA ASP A 99 14.27 51.89 57.58
C ASP A 99 15.57 51.97 56.71
N LEU A 100 15.81 52.91 55.77
CA LEU A 100 14.98 53.68 54.80
C LEU A 100 15.87 54.31 53.68
N PHE A 101 15.28 55.04 52.71
CA PHE A 101 15.90 55.67 51.51
C PHE A 101 16.95 56.79 51.76
N SER A 102 17.87 57.01 50.80
CA SER A 102 18.61 58.26 50.55
C SER A 102 19.21 58.32 49.12
N ASP A 103 19.71 59.48 48.67
CA ASP A 103 19.40 59.97 47.30
C ASP A 103 20.58 60.55 46.44
N LEU A 104 20.33 60.61 45.13
CA LEU A 104 20.86 61.42 43.99
C LEU A 104 22.27 62.12 43.94
N THR A 105 22.82 62.12 42.70
CA THR A 105 23.56 63.20 41.95
C THR A 105 25.11 63.35 41.88
N LEU A 106 25.61 63.15 40.63
CA LEU A 106 26.43 64.06 39.76
C LEU A 106 27.99 64.16 39.79
N GLN A 107 28.52 64.14 38.54
CA GLN A 107 29.54 65.03 37.89
C GLN A 107 30.92 64.52 37.38
N ASN A 108 31.08 64.64 36.05
CA ASN A 108 32.24 65.08 35.24
C ASN A 108 33.33 64.11 34.70
N LEU A 109 33.95 64.57 33.60
CA LEU A 109 34.76 63.89 32.57
C LEU A 109 36.19 64.51 32.48
N PRO A 110 37.19 63.94 31.76
CA PRO A 110 37.29 64.10 30.29
C PRO A 110 37.91 62.90 29.51
N SER A 111 38.03 63.04 28.18
CA SER A 111 38.55 62.07 27.20
C SER A 111 40.01 62.37 26.75
N PRO A 112 40.64 61.60 25.81
CA PRO A 112 40.36 61.78 24.36
C PRO A 112 40.39 60.52 23.45
N THR A 113 39.97 60.73 22.20
CA THR A 113 39.92 59.85 21.00
C THR A 113 41.32 59.68 20.31
N PRO A 114 41.55 58.86 19.22
CA PRO A 114 40.78 58.84 17.94
C PRO A 114 40.66 57.51 17.12
N SER A 115 39.72 57.51 16.16
CA SER A 115 39.64 56.62 14.97
C SER A 115 40.38 57.26 13.76
N PRO A 116 40.47 56.67 12.54
CA PRO A 116 39.37 56.78 11.54
C PRO A 116 39.33 55.79 10.33
N LEU A 117 38.34 56.00 9.44
CA LEU A 117 38.24 55.77 7.97
C LEU A 117 37.48 54.55 7.39
N ASP A 118 36.53 54.90 6.49
CA ASP A 118 35.73 54.06 5.58
C ASP A 118 36.17 54.26 4.08
N PRO A 119 35.30 54.24 3.03
CA PRO A 119 35.08 53.13 2.07
C PRO A 119 35.51 53.53 0.62
N PRO A 120 35.06 52.90 -0.53
CA PRO A 120 33.67 53.03 -1.06
C PRO A 120 33.11 51.89 -1.98
N THR A 121 31.86 52.04 -2.42
CA THR A 121 31.11 51.34 -3.54
C THR A 121 31.47 51.94 -4.94
N PRO A 122 30.97 51.48 -6.15
CA PRO A 122 29.61 50.99 -6.50
C PRO A 122 29.45 49.93 -7.67
N SER A 123 28.20 49.77 -8.16
CA SER A 123 27.54 48.90 -9.19
C SER A 123 27.97 49.08 -10.68
N PRO A 124 27.33 48.50 -11.77
CA PRO A 124 26.24 47.49 -11.93
C PRO A 124 26.38 46.42 -13.11
N LEU A 125 25.29 45.64 -13.35
CA LEU A 125 24.77 44.82 -14.51
C LEU A 125 25.33 45.10 -15.96
N PRO A 126 25.31 44.20 -17.01
CA PRO A 126 24.32 43.12 -17.32
C PRO A 126 24.78 41.80 -18.07
N THR A 127 23.80 41.05 -18.61
CA THR A 127 23.77 39.75 -19.40
C THR A 127 24.38 39.79 -20.84
N PRO A 128 24.49 38.70 -21.68
CA PRO A 128 23.74 37.41 -21.74
C PRO A 128 24.53 36.08 -22.10
N THR A 129 23.79 35.02 -22.48
CA THR A 129 24.15 33.60 -22.84
C THR A 129 24.95 33.39 -24.16
N PRO A 130 25.60 32.22 -24.43
CA PRO A 130 24.92 31.03 -25.03
C PRO A 130 25.50 29.60 -24.71
N THR A 131 24.92 28.57 -25.34
CA THR A 131 25.17 27.10 -25.28
C THR A 131 26.49 26.61 -25.93
N PRO A 132 26.97 25.36 -25.69
CA PRO A 132 26.72 24.25 -26.65
C PRO A 132 26.74 22.78 -26.09
N SER A 133 26.54 21.80 -27.00
CA SER A 133 26.74 20.32 -26.91
C SER A 133 26.85 19.76 -28.35
N PRO A 134 26.98 18.44 -28.68
CA PRO A 134 27.31 17.20 -27.95
C PRO A 134 28.56 16.49 -28.57
N PRO A 135 28.72 15.13 -28.54
CA PRO A 135 28.40 14.31 -29.74
C PRO A 135 27.79 12.90 -29.45
N SER A 136 27.56 12.09 -30.50
CA SER A 136 26.68 10.89 -30.47
C SER A 136 27.18 9.68 -31.28
N SER A 137 26.66 8.46 -30.99
CA SER A 137 26.59 7.31 -31.93
C SER A 137 25.67 6.17 -31.43
N HIS A 138 25.26 5.18 -32.26
CA HIS A 138 24.07 5.15 -33.13
C HIS A 138 23.78 3.69 -33.57
N LEU A 139 22.52 3.24 -33.73
CA LEU A 139 22.02 2.22 -34.72
C LEU A 139 20.58 1.72 -34.42
N GLN A 140 19.77 1.53 -35.48
CA GLN A 140 18.42 0.91 -35.49
C GLN A 140 18.00 0.62 -36.95
N PRO A 141 17.19 -0.43 -37.22
CA PRO A 141 16.02 -0.29 -38.13
C PRO A 141 14.84 -1.25 -37.79
N PRO A 142 13.73 -1.32 -38.57
CA PRO A 142 12.87 -0.23 -39.08
C PRO A 142 11.35 -0.48 -38.80
N ALA A 143 10.46 0.43 -39.21
CA ALA A 143 8.99 0.23 -39.21
C ALA A 143 8.28 0.98 -40.37
N PHE A 144 7.05 0.55 -40.72
CA PHE A 144 6.18 1.12 -41.78
C PHE A 144 4.69 0.92 -41.40
N PRO A 145 3.71 1.63 -42.01
CA PRO A 145 3.65 3.07 -42.27
C PRO A 145 2.27 3.72 -41.92
N SER A 146 2.20 5.05 -41.97
CA SER A 146 1.02 5.86 -41.62
C SER A 146 -0.11 5.90 -42.68
N ARG A 147 -1.35 6.19 -42.25
CA ARG A 147 -2.41 6.80 -43.09
C ARG A 147 -3.22 7.87 -42.35
N GLN A 148 -3.41 9.01 -43.01
CA GLN A 148 -4.41 10.05 -42.68
C GLN A 148 -5.26 10.36 -43.92
N SER A 149 -6.50 10.82 -43.73
CA SER A 149 -7.15 11.78 -44.65
C SER A 149 -8.30 12.51 -43.93
N SER A 150 -8.70 13.69 -44.41
CA SER A 150 -9.76 14.51 -43.79
C SER A 150 -10.81 14.98 -44.81
N ARG A 151 -12.00 15.40 -44.34
CA ARG A 151 -13.00 16.12 -45.14
C ARG A 151 -13.61 17.29 -44.36
N LYS A 152 -13.90 18.38 -45.07
CA LYS A 152 -14.48 19.65 -44.56
C LYS A 152 -15.95 19.79 -44.98
N LYS A 153 -16.76 20.56 -44.23
CA LYS A 153 -17.60 21.69 -44.75
C LYS A 153 -18.27 22.52 -43.62
N LYS A 154 -18.87 23.67 -43.97
CA LYS A 154 -19.39 24.72 -43.06
C LYS A 154 -20.80 25.23 -43.45
N ARG A 155 -21.61 25.62 -42.46
CA ARG A 155 -22.61 26.74 -42.38
C ARG A 155 -22.98 26.87 -40.87
N ALA A 156 -23.16 28.01 -40.19
CA ALA A 156 -23.61 29.40 -40.48
C ALA A 156 -25.15 29.50 -40.66
N VAL A 157 -25.92 30.42 -40.01
CA VAL A 157 -25.69 31.87 -39.71
C VAL A 157 -26.61 32.42 -38.56
N ARG A 158 -26.06 33.22 -37.60
CA ARG A 158 -26.66 34.31 -36.73
C ARG A 158 -27.93 34.01 -35.88
N ILE A 159 -28.39 34.78 -34.87
CA ILE A 159 -28.36 36.22 -34.45
C ILE A 159 -28.11 36.27 -32.91
N GLY A 160 -27.31 37.15 -32.26
CA GLY A 160 -27.45 38.61 -31.96
C GLY A 160 -28.08 38.81 -30.56
N TYR A 161 -27.68 39.70 -29.63
CA TYR A 161 -26.90 40.98 -29.64
C TYR A 161 -26.04 41.10 -28.35
N ALA A 162 -24.79 41.60 -28.39
CA ALA A 162 -24.30 43.00 -28.15
C ALA A 162 -24.66 43.58 -26.75
N ARG A 163 -23.77 43.89 -25.79
CA ARG A 163 -22.40 44.47 -25.69
C ARG A 163 -22.40 46.01 -25.46
N GLU A 164 -21.66 46.45 -24.46
CA GLU A 164 -21.57 47.84 -23.97
C GLU A 164 -20.77 48.79 -24.88
N THR A 165 -21.12 50.09 -24.84
CA THR A 165 -20.28 51.29 -24.55
C THR A 165 -20.86 52.55 -25.23
N ALA A 166 -20.55 53.73 -24.68
CA ALA A 166 -21.15 55.01 -25.08
C ALA A 166 -20.25 55.87 -26.00
N GLY A 167 -20.88 56.83 -26.68
CA GLY A 167 -20.31 58.02 -27.33
C GLY A 167 -21.40 59.10 -27.38
N PRO A 168 -21.07 60.40 -27.45
CA PRO A 168 -20.26 60.96 -28.53
C PRO A 168 -19.05 61.81 -28.03
N ALA A 169 -18.48 62.65 -28.90
CA ALA A 169 -17.14 63.23 -28.74
C ALA A 169 -17.10 64.78 -28.78
N ALA A 170 -15.92 65.32 -28.44
CA ALA A 170 -15.44 66.71 -28.55
C ALA A 170 -16.03 67.74 -27.54
N ALA A 171 -15.32 68.80 -27.15
CA ALA A 171 -13.87 69.10 -27.09
C ALA A 171 -13.63 70.43 -26.32
N LEU A 172 -12.40 70.67 -25.83
CA LEU A 172 -11.96 71.90 -25.11
C LEU A 172 -12.61 72.05 -23.70
N SER A 173 -11.94 72.53 -22.64
CA SER A 173 -11.16 73.79 -22.43
C SER A 173 -12.05 75.04 -22.54
N GLU A 174 -12.06 75.99 -21.60
CA GLU A 174 -11.06 76.30 -20.55
C GLU A 174 -11.64 77.16 -19.39
N ASP A 175 -10.87 77.27 -18.30
CA ASP A 175 -10.71 78.45 -17.41
C ASP A 175 -11.67 78.78 -16.20
N VAL A 176 -11.06 79.44 -15.18
CA VAL A 176 -11.61 80.22 -14.01
C VAL A 176 -12.60 79.55 -13.02
N HIS A 177 -12.57 79.73 -11.68
CA HIS A 177 -11.56 79.88 -10.60
C HIS A 177 -12.32 80.19 -9.26
N HIS A 178 -11.76 79.80 -8.10
CA HIS A 178 -11.88 80.47 -6.77
C HIS A 178 -13.16 80.48 -5.86
N LEU A 179 -12.93 80.06 -4.59
CA LEU A 179 -13.48 80.56 -3.29
C LEU A 179 -14.98 80.29 -2.97
N SER A 180 -15.45 80.06 -1.73
CA SER A 180 -14.82 79.79 -0.41
C SER A 180 -15.84 79.19 0.61
N ASP A 181 -15.33 78.71 1.75
CA ASP A 181 -15.99 78.58 3.09
C ASP A 181 -16.64 79.94 3.56
N PRO A 182 -17.49 80.11 4.62
CA PRO A 182 -17.56 79.32 5.88
C PRO A 182 -18.86 79.33 6.79
N LEU A 183 -18.77 78.72 8.00
CA LEU A 183 -19.60 78.92 9.24
C LEU A 183 -21.11 78.49 9.24
N HIS A 184 -21.88 78.32 10.35
CA HIS A 184 -21.64 78.47 11.82
C HIS A 184 -22.57 77.59 12.72
N GLU A 185 -22.32 77.61 14.04
CA GLU A 185 -23.04 77.01 15.20
C GLU A 185 -24.06 77.99 15.88
N PRO A 186 -24.74 77.68 17.04
CA PRO A 186 -25.14 76.40 17.66
C PRO A 186 -26.69 76.26 17.77
N PRO A 187 -27.52 76.58 18.85
CA PRO A 187 -27.33 76.85 20.30
C PRO A 187 -28.23 76.04 21.32
N THR A 188 -27.59 75.43 22.33
CA THR A 188 -27.89 75.39 23.81
C THR A 188 -29.31 75.44 24.45
N PHE A 189 -29.52 74.59 25.50
CA PHE A 189 -30.12 74.87 26.86
C PHE A 189 -31.54 75.51 27.01
N SER A 190 -32.32 75.39 28.09
CA SER A 190 -32.40 74.52 29.30
C SER A 190 -33.66 74.88 30.14
N TYR A 191 -34.07 74.02 31.10
CA TYR A 191 -35.04 74.29 32.21
C TYR A 191 -36.48 74.68 31.78
N ASP A 192 -37.53 74.69 32.63
CA ASP A 192 -37.66 74.36 34.06
C ASP A 192 -39.06 73.78 34.40
N LEU A 193 -39.34 73.59 35.70
CA LEU A 193 -40.65 73.56 36.41
C LEU A 193 -41.84 74.22 35.65
N GLY A 194 -43.10 73.76 35.79
CA GLY A 194 -43.68 72.78 36.71
C GLY A 194 -45.01 73.30 37.32
N VAL A 195 -45.94 72.40 37.70
CA VAL A 195 -47.27 72.69 38.31
C VAL A 195 -48.24 73.51 37.43
N GLY A 196 -49.51 73.15 37.21
CA GLY A 196 -50.34 72.08 37.75
C GLY A 196 -51.68 72.64 38.26
N SER A 197 -52.83 72.16 37.73
CA SER A 197 -54.18 72.38 38.29
C SER A 197 -55.25 71.55 37.55
N ALA A 198 -56.26 71.08 38.29
CA ALA A 198 -57.54 70.57 37.79
C ALA A 198 -58.53 71.76 37.52
N PRO A 199 -59.77 71.63 36.96
CA PRO A 199 -60.71 70.52 37.12
C PRO A 199 -61.58 70.13 35.89
N HIS A 200 -62.61 69.30 36.13
CA HIS A 200 -63.65 68.77 35.21
C HIS A 200 -64.51 69.85 34.48
N PRO A 201 -65.17 69.51 33.35
CA PRO A 201 -66.48 68.79 33.32
C PRO A 201 -66.37 67.28 32.97
N ASP A 202 -67.30 66.35 33.24
CA ASP A 202 -68.78 66.27 33.07
C ASP A 202 -69.23 66.21 31.58
N THR A 203 -69.71 65.07 31.02
CA THR A 203 -71.02 64.36 31.22
C THR A 203 -72.03 64.72 30.09
N ALA A 204 -72.76 63.83 29.39
CA ALA A 204 -72.75 62.36 29.19
C ALA A 204 -73.76 62.00 28.04
N ILE A 205 -74.36 60.79 28.07
CA ILE A 205 -75.61 60.33 27.37
C ILE A 205 -75.43 59.57 26.02
N SER A 206 -76.40 58.70 25.71
CA SER A 206 -76.38 57.54 24.78
C SER A 206 -77.75 57.34 24.04
N VAL A 207 -78.05 56.12 23.53
CA VAL A 207 -79.39 55.51 23.21
C VAL A 207 -79.90 55.44 21.73
N VAL A 208 -80.15 54.19 21.24
CA VAL A 208 -81.16 53.69 20.22
C VAL A 208 -80.98 54.09 18.72
N GLU A 209 -81.20 53.28 17.66
CA GLU A 209 -81.65 51.87 17.37
C GLU A 209 -80.99 51.39 16.01
N ASN A 210 -81.28 50.32 15.21
CA ASN A 210 -82.34 49.29 15.07
C ASN A 210 -81.85 48.04 14.23
N ASP A 211 -82.72 47.06 13.90
CA ASP A 211 -82.50 45.91 12.97
C ASP A 211 -83.68 45.69 11.97
N PRO A 212 -83.46 45.19 10.73
CA PRO A 212 -84.08 43.90 10.36
C PRO A 212 -83.32 42.98 9.34
N THR A 213 -83.50 41.66 9.52
CA THR A 213 -83.20 40.52 8.60
C THR A 213 -84.18 40.41 7.38
N PRO A 214 -84.23 39.35 6.50
CA PRO A 214 -83.41 38.13 6.27
C PRO A 214 -83.12 37.74 4.76
N GLY A 215 -82.35 36.67 4.46
CA GLY A 215 -82.37 36.01 3.11
C GLY A 215 -81.16 35.12 2.67
N PRO A 216 -81.32 33.93 2.01
CA PRO A 216 -80.23 32.96 1.72
C PRO A 216 -80.23 32.35 0.26
N PRO A 217 -79.58 31.19 -0.07
CA PRO A 217 -78.31 30.56 0.38
C PRO A 217 -77.21 30.56 -0.74
N PRO A 218 -76.96 29.61 -1.71
CA PRO A 218 -77.22 28.15 -1.89
C PRO A 218 -76.05 27.24 -2.44
N SER A 219 -75.83 26.04 -1.84
CA SER A 219 -75.48 24.73 -2.52
C SER A 219 -74.08 24.51 -3.20
N LYS A 220 -73.52 23.30 -3.48
CA LYS A 220 -73.68 21.82 -3.22
C LYS A 220 -72.51 21.06 -3.94
N SER A 221 -72.20 19.73 -3.89
CA SER A 221 -72.31 18.59 -2.94
C SER A 221 -71.76 17.26 -3.54
N LEU A 222 -71.05 16.43 -2.73
CA LEU A 222 -71.12 14.93 -2.68
C LEU A 222 -70.65 14.08 -3.93
N GLU A 223 -70.36 12.75 -3.94
CA GLU A 223 -70.39 11.62 -2.96
C GLU A 223 -69.60 10.33 -3.42
N GLN A 224 -69.14 9.48 -2.46
CA GLN A 224 -68.98 7.97 -2.48
C GLN A 224 -68.13 7.24 -3.58
N LEU A 225 -67.69 5.95 -3.50
CA LEU A 225 -68.35 4.70 -3.02
C LEU A 225 -67.39 3.44 -2.93
N ARG A 226 -67.45 2.60 -1.85
CA ARG A 226 -67.13 1.13 -1.72
C ARG A 226 -65.69 0.57 -2.05
N GLU A 227 -65.24 -0.66 -1.68
CA GLU A 227 -65.74 -1.83 -0.91
C GLU A 227 -64.60 -2.75 -0.31
N VAL A 228 -64.81 -3.35 0.89
CA VAL A 228 -64.64 -4.78 1.35
C VAL A 228 -63.44 -5.65 0.81
N THR A 229 -62.62 -6.45 1.55
CA THR A 229 -62.75 -7.55 2.59
C THR A 229 -61.35 -7.81 3.26
N ASP A 230 -61.03 -8.63 4.30
CA ASP A 230 -61.73 -9.31 5.44
C ASP A 230 -60.74 -9.91 6.51
N TYR A 231 -61.29 -10.36 7.66
CA TYR A 231 -60.97 -11.46 8.61
C TYR A 231 -59.59 -11.75 9.30
N GLY A 232 -59.65 -11.83 10.66
CA GLY A 232 -58.87 -12.73 11.53
C GLY A 232 -57.78 -12.08 12.43
N SER A 233 -57.58 -12.44 13.71
CA SER A 233 -58.35 -13.27 14.67
C SER A 233 -57.84 -13.06 16.11
N SER A 234 -58.72 -13.07 17.13
CA SER A 234 -58.54 -13.31 18.61
C SER A 234 -57.26 -12.82 19.34
N CYS A 235 -57.32 -12.22 20.54
CA CYS A 235 -58.00 -12.74 21.75
C CYS A 235 -58.56 -11.63 22.69
N GLU A 236 -59.48 -12.03 23.58
CA GLU A 236 -60.10 -11.20 24.62
C GLU A 236 -59.44 -11.36 26.01
N ALA A 237 -60.03 -10.67 27.01
CA ALA A 237 -60.08 -10.98 28.45
C ALA A 237 -59.01 -10.37 29.39
N VAL A 238 -59.33 -9.80 30.58
CA VAL A 238 -60.62 -9.36 31.18
C VAL A 238 -60.40 -8.52 32.47
N VAL A 239 -61.37 -7.66 32.89
CA VAL A 239 -61.59 -7.15 34.30
C VAL A 239 -60.53 -6.14 34.88
N LYS A 240 -60.86 -5.04 35.62
CA LYS A 240 -62.12 -4.37 36.06
C LYS A 240 -61.90 -2.89 36.50
N GLU A 241 -63.02 -2.15 36.58
CA GLU A 241 -63.43 -1.04 37.50
C GLU A 241 -62.36 -0.20 38.25
N ASP A 242 -62.29 1.14 38.17
CA ASP A 242 -63.30 2.23 38.39
C ASP A 242 -63.42 2.74 39.85
N LYS A 243 -62.73 3.86 40.16
CA LYS A 243 -63.28 5.12 40.73
C LYS A 243 -62.18 6.05 41.25
N GLY A 244 -62.39 7.37 41.10
CA GLY A 244 -61.50 8.41 41.66
C GLY A 244 -62.25 9.45 42.48
N HIS A 245 -61.50 10.37 43.10
CA HIS A 245 -61.93 11.70 43.58
C HIS A 245 -60.72 12.65 43.58
N GLN A 246 -60.98 13.96 43.65
CA GLN A 246 -59.99 15.04 43.42
C GLN A 246 -59.69 15.84 44.73
N PRO A 247 -58.89 16.92 44.73
CA PRO A 247 -57.63 17.03 45.50
C PRO A 247 -57.79 17.88 46.79
N PRO A 248 -56.70 18.29 47.47
CA PRO A 248 -55.99 19.52 47.05
C PRO A 248 -54.44 19.54 47.26
N MET A 249 -53.79 20.39 46.45
CA MET A 249 -52.68 21.32 46.77
C MET A 249 -51.64 20.93 47.85
N GLU A 250 -50.37 20.86 47.46
CA GLU A 250 -49.35 21.83 47.91
C GLU A 250 -48.15 21.88 46.93
N GLU A 251 -47.18 22.75 47.17
CA GLU A 251 -46.20 23.26 46.19
C GLU A 251 -44.90 22.43 46.13
N GLY A 252 -44.20 22.41 44.98
CA GLY A 252 -42.98 21.62 44.80
C GLY A 252 -42.19 21.87 43.50
N GLU A 253 -41.21 22.77 43.62
CA GLU A 253 -39.90 22.85 42.95
C GLU A 253 -39.75 22.49 41.45
N ASP A 254 -39.25 23.45 40.64
CA ASP A 254 -38.97 23.28 39.21
C ASP A 254 -37.84 22.26 38.93
N GLU A 255 -38.15 21.20 38.17
CA GLU A 255 -37.20 20.15 37.82
C GLU A 255 -36.26 20.57 36.68
N TYR A 256 -34.94 20.52 36.93
CA TYR A 256 -33.91 21.05 36.03
C TYR A 256 -33.75 20.17 34.78
N ILE A 257 -33.94 20.76 33.59
CA ILE A 257 -33.83 20.05 32.30
C ILE A 257 -32.44 19.43 32.13
N CYS A 258 -32.38 18.11 32.05
CA CYS A 258 -31.17 17.37 31.72
C CYS A 258 -30.96 17.37 30.20
N SER A 259 -29.93 18.07 29.72
CA SER A 259 -29.62 18.13 28.27
C SER A 259 -29.07 16.80 27.74
N GLU A 260 -29.88 16.10 26.94
CA GLU A 260 -29.50 14.88 26.21
C GLU A 260 -28.57 15.18 25.01
N GLU A 261 -27.33 15.65 25.26
CA GLU A 261 -26.38 16.01 24.19
C GLU A 261 -24.98 15.36 24.33
N SER A 262 -24.80 14.41 25.25
CA SER A 262 -23.55 13.64 25.39
C SER A 262 -23.41 12.49 24.37
N ALA A 263 -24.52 11.86 23.98
CA ALA A 263 -24.54 10.64 23.16
C ALA A 263 -23.95 10.80 21.74
N ALA A 264 -23.80 12.04 21.25
CA ALA A 264 -23.27 12.31 19.91
C ALA A 264 -21.72 12.25 19.82
N ARG A 265 -21.00 12.30 20.95
CA ARG A 265 -19.52 12.39 20.96
C ARG A 265 -18.79 11.03 20.98
N GLU A 266 -19.48 9.89 20.96
CA GLU A 266 -18.88 8.56 21.14
C GLU A 266 -18.66 7.81 19.80
N GLY A 267 -19.69 7.66 18.98
CA GLY A 267 -19.70 6.80 17.77
C GLY A 267 -18.73 7.14 16.63
N ALA A 268 -17.94 8.21 16.74
CA ALA A 268 -16.83 8.48 15.82
C ALA A 268 -15.63 7.52 16.02
N PHE A 269 -15.56 6.84 17.18
CA PHE A 269 -14.48 5.89 17.48
C PHE A 269 -14.80 4.47 17.03
N ASP A 270 -16.00 4.00 17.34
CA ASP A 270 -16.51 2.73 16.84
C ASP A 270 -16.45 2.72 15.31
N SER A 271 -16.89 3.80 14.65
CA SER A 271 -16.81 3.98 13.19
C SER A 271 -15.37 3.89 12.61
N ALA A 272 -14.32 4.11 13.40
CA ALA A 272 -12.93 4.01 12.94
C ALA A 272 -12.37 2.59 13.09
N GLU A 273 -12.69 1.90 14.20
CA GLU A 273 -12.32 0.49 14.39
C GLU A 273 -13.16 -0.43 13.48
N GLU A 274 -14.47 -0.17 13.35
CA GLU A 274 -15.34 -0.73 12.32
C GLU A 274 -14.77 -0.49 10.92
N GLY A 275 -14.24 0.71 10.65
CA GLY A 275 -13.58 1.03 9.39
C GLY A 275 -12.41 0.08 9.07
N LEU A 276 -11.55 -0.20 10.06
CA LEU A 276 -10.45 -1.16 9.90
C LEU A 276 -10.98 -2.61 9.78
N GLN A 277 -12.02 -2.97 10.53
CA GLN A 277 -12.66 -4.29 10.38
C GLN A 277 -13.29 -4.48 8.99
N VAL A 278 -13.93 -3.45 8.42
CA VAL A 278 -14.49 -3.47 7.06
C VAL A 278 -13.40 -3.62 6.02
N VAL A 279 -12.26 -2.92 6.16
CA VAL A 279 -11.09 -3.10 5.28
C VAL A 279 -10.55 -4.53 5.38
N ARG A 280 -10.29 -5.04 6.59
CA ARG A 280 -9.83 -6.42 6.81
C ARG A 280 -10.81 -7.45 6.25
N ALA A 281 -12.11 -7.30 6.50
CA ALA A 281 -13.15 -8.22 6.02
C ALA A 281 -13.27 -8.21 4.48
N GLN A 282 -13.14 -7.05 3.84
CA GLN A 282 -13.14 -6.94 2.38
C GLN A 282 -11.88 -7.58 1.76
N ILE A 283 -10.72 -7.47 2.43
CA ILE A 283 -9.49 -8.18 2.02
C ILE A 283 -9.68 -9.69 2.18
N SER A 284 -10.07 -10.19 3.36
CA SER A 284 -10.29 -11.62 3.62
C SER A 284 -11.26 -12.24 2.61
N LYS A 285 -12.40 -11.59 2.37
CA LYS A 285 -13.41 -12.03 1.39
C LYS A 285 -12.86 -12.12 -0.05
N ASN A 286 -12.01 -11.17 -0.47
CA ASN A 286 -11.35 -11.23 -1.78
C ASN A 286 -10.35 -12.40 -1.83
N LEU A 287 -9.55 -12.59 -0.78
CA LEU A 287 -8.58 -13.69 -0.69
C LEU A 287 -9.25 -15.07 -0.62
N GLU A 288 -10.32 -15.23 0.17
CA GLU A 288 -11.15 -16.45 0.24
C GLU A 288 -11.70 -16.84 -1.13
N SER A 289 -12.21 -15.87 -1.91
CA SER A 289 -12.71 -16.12 -3.27
C SER A 289 -11.61 -16.59 -4.23
N ILE A 290 -10.36 -16.20 -4.00
CA ILE A 290 -9.21 -16.60 -4.81
C ILE A 290 -8.63 -17.94 -4.32
N GLN A 291 -8.57 -18.17 -3.01
CA GLN A 291 -8.22 -19.47 -2.42
C GLN A 291 -9.20 -20.57 -2.86
N GLN A 292 -10.50 -20.27 -2.97
CA GLN A 292 -11.48 -21.21 -3.53
C GLN A 292 -11.19 -21.55 -5.00
N ARG A 293 -10.73 -20.58 -5.80
CA ARG A 293 -10.28 -20.81 -7.18
C ARG A 293 -8.98 -21.61 -7.23
N ALA A 294 -8.03 -21.35 -6.31
CA ALA A 294 -6.77 -22.09 -6.21
C ALA A 294 -7.02 -23.56 -5.86
N ALA A 295 -7.89 -23.84 -4.88
CA ALA A 295 -8.31 -25.20 -4.55
C ALA A 295 -9.00 -25.90 -5.73
N SER A 296 -9.85 -25.20 -6.49
CA SER A 296 -10.51 -25.75 -7.68
C SER A 296 -9.52 -26.05 -8.81
N ALA A 297 -8.61 -25.12 -9.13
CA ALA A 297 -7.61 -25.30 -10.18
C ALA A 297 -6.57 -26.38 -9.81
N TYR A 298 -6.22 -26.51 -8.53
CA TYR A 298 -5.35 -27.56 -8.03
C TYR A 298 -6.02 -28.94 -8.13
N ALA A 299 -7.31 -29.07 -7.78
CA ALA A 299 -8.05 -30.31 -7.93
C ALA A 299 -8.19 -30.74 -9.40
N GLU A 300 -8.45 -29.79 -10.30
CA GLU A 300 -8.51 -29.99 -11.75
C GLU A 300 -7.15 -30.43 -12.32
N ARG A 301 -6.05 -29.79 -11.88
CA ARG A 301 -4.69 -30.21 -12.23
C ARG A 301 -4.36 -31.62 -11.74
N LYS A 302 -4.71 -31.98 -10.49
CA LYS A 302 -4.49 -33.33 -9.93
C LYS A 302 -5.24 -34.41 -10.73
N GLU A 303 -6.47 -34.13 -11.14
CA GLU A 303 -7.27 -35.03 -11.98
C GLU A 303 -6.65 -35.19 -13.39
N LEU A 304 -6.16 -34.09 -13.96
CA LEU A 304 -5.43 -34.12 -15.24
C LEU A 304 -4.13 -34.91 -15.16
N GLU A 305 -3.36 -34.73 -14.09
CA GLU A 305 -2.13 -35.47 -13.83
C GLU A 305 -2.40 -36.98 -13.71
N ARG A 306 -3.52 -37.38 -13.06
CA ARG A 306 -4.00 -38.77 -13.05
C ARG A 306 -4.34 -39.29 -14.45
N ARG A 307 -5.02 -38.49 -15.27
CA ARG A 307 -5.33 -38.86 -16.66
C ARG A 307 -4.07 -39.03 -17.52
N ARG A 308 -3.07 -38.14 -17.39
CA ARG A 308 -1.78 -38.27 -18.07
C ARG A 308 -1.03 -39.53 -17.64
N ARG A 309 -0.91 -39.81 -16.34
CA ARG A 309 -0.28 -41.06 -15.84
C ARG A 309 -0.99 -42.31 -16.37
N THR A 310 -2.32 -42.32 -16.36
CA THR A 310 -3.12 -43.42 -16.94
C THR A 310 -2.83 -43.59 -18.44
N ALA A 311 -2.72 -42.50 -19.20
CA ALA A 311 -2.35 -42.55 -20.61
C ALA A 311 -0.95 -43.14 -20.83
N VAL A 312 0.06 -42.72 -20.06
CA VAL A 312 1.42 -43.29 -20.07
C VAL A 312 1.40 -44.81 -19.80
N GLU A 313 0.64 -45.26 -18.80
CA GLU A 313 0.49 -46.69 -18.50
C GLU A 313 -0.14 -47.48 -19.67
N THR A 314 -1.16 -46.92 -20.33
CA THR A 314 -1.76 -47.57 -21.52
C THR A 314 -0.82 -47.63 -22.71
N VAL A 315 -0.04 -46.57 -22.97
CA VAL A 315 1.00 -46.53 -24.01
C VAL A 315 2.09 -47.56 -23.72
N ASN A 316 2.55 -47.66 -22.47
CA ASN A 316 3.55 -48.63 -22.05
C ASN A 316 3.03 -50.08 -22.18
N SER A 317 1.77 -50.35 -21.84
CA SER A 317 1.14 -51.65 -22.04
C SER A 317 1.01 -52.03 -23.53
N ALA A 318 0.66 -51.07 -24.39
CA ALA A 318 0.62 -51.28 -25.84
C ALA A 318 2.03 -51.51 -26.43
N SER A 319 3.03 -50.73 -26.00
CA SER A 319 4.44 -50.86 -26.40
C SER A 319 5.03 -52.21 -26.02
N ALA A 320 4.70 -52.75 -24.84
CA ALA A 320 5.10 -54.10 -24.44
C ALA A 320 4.51 -55.17 -25.39
N LYS A 321 3.20 -55.13 -25.65
CA LYS A 321 2.52 -56.06 -26.58
C LYS A 321 3.06 -55.97 -28.01
N HIS A 322 3.40 -54.76 -28.46
CA HIS A 322 4.03 -54.53 -29.76
C HIS A 322 5.37 -55.28 -29.87
N LYS A 323 6.23 -55.15 -28.85
CA LYS A 323 7.51 -55.87 -28.76
C LYS A 323 7.36 -57.38 -28.62
N ASP A 324 6.26 -57.84 -28.03
CA ASP A 324 5.95 -59.27 -27.96
C ASP A 324 5.50 -59.85 -29.32
N LEU A 325 4.76 -59.07 -30.13
CA LEU A 325 4.40 -59.44 -31.50
C LEU A 325 5.58 -59.32 -32.48
N GLU A 326 6.46 -58.34 -32.31
CA GLU A 326 7.75 -58.27 -33.04
C GLU A 326 8.54 -59.57 -32.86
N ARG A 327 8.73 -60.00 -31.61
CA ARG A 327 9.40 -61.27 -31.30
C ARG A 327 8.63 -62.51 -31.75
N GLU A 328 7.29 -62.48 -31.79
CA GLU A 328 6.52 -63.57 -32.39
C GLU A 328 6.71 -63.64 -33.92
N LEU A 329 6.82 -62.50 -34.59
CA LEU A 329 7.07 -62.42 -36.03
C LEU A 329 8.46 -62.94 -36.39
N GLU A 330 9.48 -62.57 -35.62
CA GLU A 330 10.84 -63.12 -35.73
C GLU A 330 10.82 -64.66 -35.61
N LEU A 331 10.22 -65.20 -34.54
CA LEU A 331 10.13 -66.65 -34.32
C LEU A 331 9.29 -67.39 -35.38
N ALA A 332 8.28 -66.74 -35.98
CA ALA A 332 7.53 -67.32 -37.09
C ALA A 332 8.36 -67.38 -38.38
N CYS A 333 9.17 -66.35 -38.65
CA CYS A 333 10.12 -66.32 -39.76
C CYS A 333 11.24 -67.36 -39.60
N GLU A 334 11.82 -67.49 -38.39
CA GLU A 334 12.83 -68.51 -38.08
C GLU A 334 12.32 -69.94 -38.21
N ALA A 335 11.02 -70.16 -37.97
CA ALA A 335 10.35 -71.46 -38.12
C ALA A 335 9.87 -71.78 -39.55
N GLU A 336 10.09 -70.87 -40.51
CA GLU A 336 9.54 -70.92 -41.89
C GLU A 336 7.99 -71.01 -41.93
N ASP A 337 7.29 -70.61 -40.85
CA ASP A 337 5.82 -70.58 -40.76
C ASP A 337 5.29 -69.25 -41.31
N PHE A 338 5.34 -69.12 -42.64
CA PHE A 338 4.93 -67.91 -43.35
C PHE A 338 3.45 -67.55 -43.15
N GLU A 339 2.57 -68.54 -42.92
CA GLU A 339 1.16 -68.24 -42.59
C GLU A 339 1.02 -67.58 -41.21
N ARG A 340 1.78 -68.05 -40.21
CA ARG A 340 1.81 -67.39 -38.89
C ARG A 340 2.49 -66.04 -38.99
N ALA A 341 3.59 -65.92 -39.74
CA ALA A 341 4.26 -64.63 -39.95
C ALA A 341 3.33 -63.60 -40.59
N GLU A 342 2.53 -63.97 -41.61
CA GLU A 342 1.52 -63.08 -42.19
C GLU A 342 0.46 -62.66 -41.17
N ARG A 343 -0.11 -63.61 -40.40
CA ARG A 343 -1.10 -63.31 -39.35
C ARG A 343 -0.54 -62.41 -38.24
N VAL A 344 0.68 -62.66 -37.79
CA VAL A 344 1.34 -61.83 -36.75
C VAL A 344 1.68 -60.45 -37.30
N SER A 345 2.12 -60.34 -38.56
CA SER A 345 2.36 -59.05 -39.23
C SER A 345 1.09 -58.20 -39.36
N GLN A 346 -0.05 -58.82 -39.70
CA GLN A 346 -1.36 -58.16 -39.70
C GLN A 346 -1.76 -57.67 -38.29
N ASN A 347 -1.53 -58.48 -37.25
CA ASN A 347 -1.77 -58.08 -35.85
C ASN A 347 -0.81 -56.96 -35.39
N LEU A 348 0.45 -56.99 -35.82
CA LEU A 348 1.45 -55.97 -35.50
C LEU A 348 1.04 -54.62 -36.10
N MET A 349 0.57 -54.60 -37.36
CA MET A 349 0.03 -53.41 -38.01
C MET A 349 -1.15 -52.80 -37.23
N THR A 350 -2.14 -53.60 -36.80
CA THR A 350 -3.27 -53.08 -36.01
C THR A 350 -2.84 -52.61 -34.62
N MET A 351 -1.88 -53.29 -33.98
CA MET A 351 -1.30 -52.86 -32.71
C MET A 351 -0.43 -51.60 -32.85
N GLU A 352 0.17 -51.34 -34.01
CA GLU A 352 0.86 -50.09 -34.32
C GLU A 352 -0.14 -48.93 -34.50
N GLU A 353 -1.26 -49.15 -35.20
CA GLU A 353 -2.36 -48.18 -35.27
C GLU A 353 -2.93 -47.86 -33.89
N GLU A 354 -3.15 -48.86 -33.03
CA GLU A 354 -3.59 -48.65 -31.63
C GLU A 354 -2.54 -47.90 -30.80
N LYS A 355 -1.26 -48.28 -30.90
CA LYS A 355 -0.12 -47.58 -30.25
C LYS A 355 -0.08 -46.10 -30.66
N ASN A 356 -0.20 -45.82 -31.94
CA ASN A 356 -0.17 -44.45 -32.49
C ASN A 356 -1.39 -43.63 -32.03
N LYS A 357 -2.57 -44.25 -31.94
CA LYS A 357 -3.77 -43.62 -31.36
C LYS A 357 -3.59 -43.30 -29.87
N LEU A 358 -3.03 -44.22 -29.08
CA LEU A 358 -2.77 -43.99 -27.65
C LEU A 358 -1.72 -42.90 -27.42
N LEU A 359 -0.69 -42.80 -28.28
CA LEU A 359 0.29 -41.70 -28.27
C LEU A 359 -0.36 -40.33 -28.55
N LEU A 360 -1.39 -40.26 -29.40
CA LEU A 360 -2.15 -39.02 -29.60
C LEU A 360 -2.96 -38.64 -28.34
N SER A 361 -3.62 -39.59 -27.69
CA SER A 361 -4.34 -39.34 -26.42
C SER A 361 -3.41 -39.01 -25.25
N LEU A 362 -2.16 -39.50 -25.26
CA LEU A 362 -1.14 -39.07 -24.30
C LEU A 362 -0.79 -37.58 -24.52
N ARG A 363 -0.50 -37.17 -25.76
CA ARG A 363 -0.21 -35.76 -26.09
C ARG A 363 -1.38 -34.82 -25.76
N GLU A 364 -2.62 -35.28 -25.93
CA GLU A 364 -3.83 -34.55 -25.54
C GLU A 364 -3.89 -34.35 -24.01
N ALA A 365 -3.62 -35.39 -23.22
CA ALA A 365 -3.55 -35.30 -21.76
C ALA A 365 -2.35 -34.44 -21.27
N GLU A 366 -1.21 -34.47 -21.97
CA GLU A 366 -0.05 -33.60 -21.70
C GLU A 366 -0.38 -32.12 -21.95
N ALA A 367 -1.06 -31.82 -23.08
CA ALA A 367 -1.49 -30.46 -23.39
C ALA A 367 -2.51 -29.91 -22.39
N ASP A 368 -3.49 -30.72 -21.96
CA ASP A 368 -4.40 -30.32 -20.88
C ASP A 368 -3.64 -30.02 -19.57
N CYS A 369 -2.59 -30.79 -19.24
CA CYS A 369 -1.75 -30.55 -18.05
C CYS A 369 -0.99 -29.21 -18.15
N GLU A 370 -0.46 -28.84 -19.33
CA GLU A 370 0.15 -27.52 -19.55
C GLU A 370 -0.87 -26.37 -19.39
N VAL A 371 -2.12 -26.58 -19.81
CA VAL A 371 -3.22 -25.62 -19.60
C VAL A 371 -3.55 -25.49 -18.11
N ALA A 372 -3.61 -26.60 -17.37
CA ALA A 372 -3.84 -26.58 -15.92
C ALA A 372 -2.71 -25.94 -15.12
N GLU A 373 -1.44 -26.14 -15.52
CA GLU A 373 -0.29 -25.41 -14.94
C GLU A 373 -0.39 -23.90 -15.24
N SER A 374 -0.79 -23.52 -16.45
CA SER A 374 -1.01 -22.12 -16.83
C SER A 374 -2.14 -21.48 -16.00
N LYS A 375 -3.23 -22.21 -15.74
CA LYS A 375 -4.36 -21.79 -14.91
C LYS A 375 -3.97 -21.62 -13.43
N MET A 376 -3.11 -22.49 -12.90
CA MET A 376 -2.55 -22.33 -11.56
C MET A 376 -1.71 -21.06 -11.45
N LEU A 377 -0.90 -20.74 -12.46
CA LEU A 377 -0.11 -19.50 -12.51
C LEU A 377 -1.01 -18.26 -12.58
N GLU A 378 -2.06 -18.25 -13.39
CA GLU A 378 -3.07 -17.18 -13.44
C GLU A 378 -3.70 -16.93 -12.05
N VAL A 379 -4.05 -18.00 -11.32
CA VAL A 379 -4.62 -17.85 -9.97
C VAL A 379 -3.60 -17.29 -8.97
N LEU A 380 -2.31 -17.63 -9.08
CA LEU A 380 -1.25 -17.02 -8.26
C LEU A 380 -1.06 -15.53 -8.61
N GLU A 381 -1.13 -15.14 -9.88
CA GLU A 381 -1.10 -13.72 -10.28
C GLU A 381 -2.30 -12.94 -9.75
N LEU A 382 -3.51 -13.52 -9.81
CA LEU A 382 -4.72 -12.94 -9.20
C LEU A 382 -4.60 -12.80 -7.68
N GLN A 383 -4.02 -13.79 -7.00
CA GLN A 383 -3.77 -13.72 -5.55
C GLN A 383 -2.79 -12.60 -5.21
N ILE A 384 -1.67 -12.51 -5.93
CA ILE A 384 -0.67 -11.44 -5.78
C ILE A 384 -1.31 -10.06 -5.99
N ALA A 385 -2.16 -9.90 -7.01
CA ALA A 385 -2.86 -8.64 -7.30
C ALA A 385 -3.85 -8.24 -6.20
N ALA A 386 -4.60 -9.20 -5.63
CA ALA A 386 -5.52 -8.95 -4.52
C ALA A 386 -4.79 -8.65 -3.19
N GLU A 387 -3.64 -9.27 -2.96
CA GLU A 387 -2.78 -8.95 -1.81
C GLU A 387 -2.15 -7.55 -1.98
N GLU A 388 -1.83 -7.11 -3.20
CA GLU A 388 -1.43 -5.71 -3.49
C GLU A 388 -2.57 -4.70 -3.31
N GLU A 389 -3.80 -5.04 -3.71
CA GLU A 389 -4.99 -4.22 -3.42
C GLU A 389 -5.20 -4.09 -1.90
N GLY A 390 -5.04 -5.18 -1.14
CA GLY A 390 -5.10 -5.17 0.32
C GLY A 390 -4.03 -4.29 0.97
N VAL A 391 -2.78 -4.35 0.50
CA VAL A 391 -1.69 -3.46 0.92
C VAL A 391 -2.04 -1.98 0.66
N PHE A 392 -2.65 -1.67 -0.48
CA PHE A 392 -3.10 -0.31 -0.80
C PHE A 392 -4.23 0.16 0.12
N LEU A 393 -5.25 -0.67 0.35
CA LEU A 393 -6.37 -0.34 1.23
C LEU A 393 -5.93 -0.10 2.68
N LEU A 394 -5.02 -0.93 3.21
CA LEU A 394 -4.45 -0.75 4.56
C LEU A 394 -3.57 0.51 4.65
N GLN A 395 -2.76 0.82 3.63
CA GLN A 395 -2.00 2.09 3.61
C GLN A 395 -2.89 3.32 3.54
N GLN A 396 -3.98 3.27 2.76
CA GLN A 396 -4.93 4.36 2.66
C GLN A 396 -5.69 4.56 3.99
N PHE A 397 -6.17 3.47 4.61
CA PHE A 397 -6.77 3.54 5.95
C PHE A 397 -5.80 4.10 6.99
N SER A 398 -4.57 3.58 7.05
CA SER A 398 -3.53 4.04 7.99
C SER A 398 -3.31 5.55 7.87
N LYS A 399 -3.18 6.05 6.63
CA LYS A 399 -3.04 7.47 6.34
C LYS A 399 -4.26 8.29 6.76
N ASP A 400 -5.48 7.82 6.47
CA ASP A 400 -6.70 8.57 6.78
C ASP A 400 -7.00 8.57 8.29
N ALA A 401 -6.65 7.50 9.01
CA ALA A 401 -6.68 7.46 10.48
C ALA A 401 -5.69 8.47 11.11
N ALA A 402 -4.48 8.60 10.56
CA ALA A 402 -3.51 9.61 11.00
C ALA A 402 -3.98 11.05 10.72
N ASN A 403 -4.53 11.30 9.51
CA ASN A 403 -5.14 12.60 9.18
C ASN A 403 -6.30 12.93 10.13
N SER A 404 -7.13 11.94 10.45
CA SER A 404 -8.22 12.05 11.43
C SER A 404 -7.68 12.43 12.82
N ALA A 405 -6.67 11.73 13.33
CA ALA A 405 -6.02 12.03 14.61
C ALA A 405 -5.43 13.45 14.68
N GLU A 406 -4.85 13.95 13.58
CA GLU A 406 -4.34 15.33 13.50
C GLU A 406 -5.50 16.35 13.52
N SER A 407 -6.57 16.11 12.76
CA SER A 407 -7.76 16.99 12.76
C SER A 407 -8.53 17.00 14.08
N VAL A 408 -8.63 15.86 14.79
CA VAL A 408 -9.25 15.75 16.11
C VAL A 408 -8.48 16.59 17.14
N LEU A 409 -7.15 16.50 17.14
CA LEU A 409 -6.30 17.37 17.97
C LEU A 409 -6.53 18.84 17.61
N LYS A 410 -6.38 19.20 16.34
CA LYS A 410 -6.45 20.60 15.88
C LYS A 410 -7.81 21.26 16.14
N ASN A 411 -8.90 20.49 16.06
CA ASN A 411 -10.23 20.99 16.41
C ASN A 411 -10.34 21.21 17.93
N ALA A 412 -9.84 20.30 18.76
CA ALA A 412 -9.86 20.46 20.22
C ALA A 412 -8.90 21.56 20.71
N GLU A 413 -7.73 21.75 20.08
CA GLU A 413 -6.87 22.92 20.31
C GLU A 413 -7.61 24.22 20.00
N LYS A 414 -8.35 24.27 18.88
CA LYS A 414 -9.15 25.44 18.50
C LYS A 414 -10.30 25.69 19.48
N GLU A 415 -11.13 24.68 19.74
CA GLU A 415 -12.26 24.75 20.69
C GLU A 415 -11.77 25.17 22.07
N SER A 416 -10.67 24.56 22.57
CA SER A 416 -10.08 24.93 23.86
C SER A 416 -9.49 26.35 23.87
N CYS A 417 -8.92 26.84 22.77
CA CYS A 417 -8.43 28.22 22.71
C CYS A 417 -9.61 29.21 22.75
N GLU A 418 -10.68 28.96 22.00
CA GLU A 418 -11.88 29.80 21.99
C GLU A 418 -12.58 29.79 23.37
N GLU A 419 -12.75 28.61 24.00
CA GLU A 419 -13.30 28.48 25.35
C GLU A 419 -12.40 29.12 26.43
N LEU A 420 -11.07 29.09 26.26
CA LEU A 420 -10.11 29.68 27.21
C LEU A 420 -10.00 31.20 27.05
N GLU A 421 -10.11 31.74 25.83
CA GLU A 421 -10.24 33.18 25.58
C GLU A 421 -11.55 33.73 26.16
N GLU A 422 -12.67 33.01 26.02
CA GLU A 422 -13.93 33.36 26.70
C GLU A 422 -13.80 33.29 28.24
N TRP A 423 -13.16 32.25 28.76
CA TRP A 423 -12.93 32.07 30.20
C TRP A 423 -12.07 33.20 30.76
N GLN A 424 -10.95 33.53 30.09
CA GLN A 424 -10.08 34.63 30.49
C GLN A 424 -10.81 35.97 30.41
N SER A 425 -11.54 36.23 29.33
CA SER A 425 -12.38 37.44 29.20
C SER A 425 -13.41 37.56 30.32
N SER A 426 -13.98 36.44 30.77
CA SER A 426 -14.93 36.39 31.89
C SER A 426 -14.25 36.66 33.25
N VAL A 427 -13.01 36.18 33.44
CA VAL A 427 -12.20 36.46 34.63
C VAL A 427 -11.76 37.92 34.67
N GLU A 428 -11.24 38.47 33.56
CA GLU A 428 -10.84 39.88 33.45
C GLU A 428 -12.04 40.82 33.67
N LEU A 429 -13.23 40.49 33.14
CA LEU A 429 -14.46 41.24 33.40
C LEU A 429 -14.85 41.24 34.89
N LEU A 430 -14.67 40.12 35.59
CA LEU A 430 -14.92 40.02 37.03
C LEU A 430 -13.89 40.79 37.85
N GLU A 431 -12.61 40.79 37.47
CA GLU A 431 -11.58 41.60 38.11
C GLU A 431 -11.84 43.10 37.93
N VAL A 432 -12.25 43.53 36.71
CA VAL A 432 -12.68 44.91 36.45
C VAL A 432 -13.90 45.28 37.28
N LYS A 433 -14.95 44.43 37.33
CA LYS A 433 -16.15 44.68 38.13
C LYS A 433 -15.88 44.72 39.63
N LYS A 434 -14.93 43.92 40.12
CA LYS A 434 -14.46 44.00 41.50
C LYS A 434 -13.78 45.34 41.78
N LEU A 435 -12.85 45.77 40.94
CA LEU A 435 -12.16 47.06 41.10
C LEU A 435 -13.12 48.27 41.02
N GLU A 436 -14.16 48.17 40.20
CA GLU A 436 -15.26 49.14 40.14
C GLU A 436 -16.01 49.23 41.48
N MET A 437 -16.41 48.09 42.06
CA MET A 437 -17.04 48.05 43.39
C MET A 437 -16.11 48.51 44.52
N ASP A 438 -14.81 48.18 44.46
CA ASP A 438 -13.81 48.65 45.44
C ASP A 438 -13.70 50.19 45.40
N ILE A 439 -13.79 50.82 44.22
CA ILE A 439 -13.81 52.28 44.05
C ILE A 439 -15.14 52.89 44.53
N GLU A 440 -16.29 52.30 44.20
CA GLU A 440 -17.59 52.75 44.69
C GLU A 440 -17.67 52.70 46.23
N SER A 441 -17.15 51.63 46.84
CA SER A 441 -17.06 51.49 48.29
C SER A 441 -16.22 52.60 48.95
N LEU A 442 -15.06 52.91 48.36
CA LEU A 442 -14.22 54.02 48.81
C LEU A 442 -14.95 55.36 48.71
N LEU A 443 -15.57 55.67 47.57
CA LEU A 443 -16.32 56.92 47.36
C LEU A 443 -17.52 57.07 48.32
N VAL A 444 -18.26 55.98 48.57
CA VAL A 444 -19.34 55.98 49.57
C VAL A 444 -18.78 56.19 50.98
N SER A 445 -17.67 55.55 51.34
CA SER A 445 -17.04 55.75 52.66
C SER A 445 -16.51 57.18 52.85
N GLU A 446 -15.94 57.78 51.80
CA GLU A 446 -15.48 59.17 51.81
C GLU A 446 -16.67 60.13 51.95
N ALA A 447 -17.73 59.93 51.17
CA ALA A 447 -18.97 60.72 51.25
C ALA A 447 -19.65 60.61 52.62
N CYS A 448 -19.74 59.41 53.20
CA CYS A 448 -20.21 59.20 54.56
C CYS A 448 -19.32 59.95 55.57
N SER A 449 -18.00 59.88 55.46
CA SER A 449 -17.09 60.60 56.37
C SER A 449 -17.18 62.12 56.22
N GLY A 450 -17.39 62.64 55.00
CA GLY A 450 -17.62 64.06 54.74
C GLY A 450 -18.93 64.54 55.36
N LEU A 451 -19.98 63.72 55.28
CA LEU A 451 -21.27 63.97 55.94
C LEU A 451 -21.15 63.89 57.46
N GLU A 452 -20.44 62.91 58.02
CA GLU A 452 -20.17 62.76 59.46
C GLU A 452 -19.48 64.01 60.03
N ASN A 453 -18.43 64.50 59.34
CA ASN A 453 -17.72 65.72 59.71
C ASN A 453 -18.62 66.98 59.61
N ALA A 454 -19.40 67.10 58.54
CA ALA A 454 -20.34 68.21 58.37
C ALA A 454 -21.49 68.18 59.41
N ILE A 455 -21.91 66.99 59.83
CA ILE A 455 -22.86 66.80 60.92
C ILE A 455 -22.23 67.19 62.26
N GLU A 456 -21.00 66.78 62.60
CA GLU A 456 -20.37 67.20 63.87
C GLU A 456 -20.12 68.73 63.90
N ASP A 457 -19.72 69.36 62.80
CA ASP A 457 -19.58 70.83 62.76
C ASP A 457 -20.94 71.55 62.86
N LEU A 458 -22.02 71.01 62.27
CA LEU A 458 -23.38 71.56 62.45
C LEU A 458 -23.88 71.34 63.89
N VAL A 459 -23.75 70.12 64.41
CA VAL A 459 -24.10 69.73 65.79
C VAL A 459 -23.30 70.51 66.82
N LYS A 460 -22.08 70.96 66.49
CA LYS A 460 -21.25 71.85 67.31
C LYS A 460 -21.76 73.29 67.34
N ASN A 461 -22.29 73.82 66.22
CA ASN A 461 -23.02 75.10 66.24
C ASN A 461 -24.33 74.97 67.04
N ASP A 462 -25.09 73.89 66.81
CA ASP A 462 -26.31 73.57 67.58
C ASP A 462 -25.99 73.34 69.07
N ARG A 463 -24.79 72.87 69.43
CA ARG A 463 -24.34 72.68 70.83
C ARG A 463 -24.22 74.03 71.56
N GLU A 464 -23.80 75.08 70.86
CA GLU A 464 -23.75 76.45 71.37
C GLU A 464 -25.16 77.08 71.48
N GLU A 465 -26.05 76.85 70.51
CA GLU A 465 -27.45 77.31 70.61
C GLU A 465 -28.27 76.52 71.66
N LYS A 466 -28.01 75.23 71.81
CA LYS A 466 -28.69 74.35 72.77
C LYS A 466 -28.45 74.74 74.23
N GLU A 467 -27.32 75.37 74.55
CA GLU A 467 -27.04 75.89 75.89
C GLU A 467 -28.10 76.92 76.34
N MET A 468 -28.60 77.74 75.41
CA MET A 468 -29.73 78.67 75.60
C MET A 468 -31.08 77.95 75.81
N LEU A 469 -31.31 76.82 75.14
CA LEU A 469 -32.58 76.08 75.16
C LEU A 469 -32.74 75.08 76.32
N THR A 470 -31.67 74.79 77.08
CA THR A 470 -31.67 73.98 78.31
C THR A 470 -32.84 74.26 79.27
N ARG A 471 -33.35 75.50 79.27
CA ARG A 471 -34.44 75.99 80.14
C ARG A 471 -35.84 75.45 79.78
N LYS A 472 -36.01 74.66 78.71
CA LYS A 472 -37.29 74.04 78.30
C LYS A 472 -37.36 72.50 78.42
N GLY A 473 -36.30 71.86 78.91
CA GLY A 473 -36.02 70.42 78.70
C GLY A 473 -36.96 69.36 79.33
N VAL A 474 -38.15 69.67 79.83
CA VAL A 474 -38.99 68.71 80.57
C VAL A 474 -39.83 67.80 79.67
N VAL A 475 -40.28 68.28 78.50
CA VAL A 475 -40.98 67.45 77.49
C VAL A 475 -39.96 66.67 76.66
N LEU A 476 -38.95 67.38 76.16
CA LEU A 476 -37.83 66.85 75.37
C LEU A 476 -37.07 65.70 76.04
N ALA A 477 -37.13 65.55 77.37
CA ALA A 477 -36.50 64.43 78.08
C ALA A 477 -37.13 63.08 77.70
N LYS A 478 -38.46 63.01 77.60
CA LYS A 478 -39.15 61.78 77.18
C LYS A 478 -38.90 61.46 75.72
N GLU A 479 -39.04 62.47 74.86
CA GLU A 479 -38.81 62.35 73.42
C GLU A 479 -37.35 61.92 73.15
N LEU A 480 -36.39 62.35 73.98
CA LEU A 480 -34.99 61.91 73.92
C LEU A 480 -34.80 60.46 74.39
N ASP A 481 -35.49 60.00 75.44
CA ASP A 481 -35.41 58.61 75.88
C ASP A 481 -36.07 57.66 74.87
N GLU A 482 -37.21 58.04 74.29
CA GLU A 482 -37.88 57.34 73.19
C GLU A 482 -37.01 57.30 71.91
N LEU A 483 -36.32 58.40 71.56
CA LEU A 483 -35.32 58.39 70.48
C LEU A 483 -34.10 57.52 70.79
N ARG A 484 -33.66 57.43 72.06
CA ARG A 484 -32.54 56.57 72.45
C ARG A 484 -32.88 55.08 72.30
N GLU A 485 -34.07 54.66 72.70
CA GLU A 485 -34.54 53.29 72.46
C GLU A 485 -34.65 52.99 70.96
N LEU A 486 -35.16 53.95 70.16
CA LEU A 486 -35.23 53.80 68.69
C LEU A 486 -33.84 53.74 68.02
N VAL A 487 -32.87 54.53 68.49
CA VAL A 487 -31.48 54.49 68.02
C VAL A 487 -30.83 53.15 68.36
N ILE A 488 -30.95 52.67 69.60
CA ILE A 488 -30.42 51.34 69.99
C ILE A 488 -31.07 50.23 69.14
N LEU A 489 -32.38 50.31 68.89
CA LEU A 489 -33.08 49.36 68.01
C LEU A 489 -32.48 49.39 66.59
N LYS A 490 -32.27 50.58 66.02
CA LYS A 490 -31.67 50.73 64.68
C LYS A 490 -30.18 50.36 64.63
N GLU A 491 -29.41 50.57 65.69
CA GLU A 491 -28.04 50.07 65.80
C GLU A 491 -28.00 48.54 65.76
N THR A 492 -28.94 47.85 66.44
CA THR A 492 -29.06 46.39 66.34
C THR A 492 -29.52 45.91 64.97
N GLU A 493 -30.44 46.63 64.32
CA GLU A 493 -30.88 46.35 62.95
C GLU A 493 -29.75 46.54 61.91
N ILE A 494 -28.93 47.58 62.07
CA ILE A 494 -27.74 47.84 61.23
C ILE A 494 -26.68 46.75 61.45
N ALA A 495 -26.48 46.31 62.70
CA ALA A 495 -25.55 45.23 63.01
C ALA A 495 -25.99 43.88 62.39
N ASP A 496 -27.28 43.55 62.45
CA ASP A 496 -27.83 42.35 61.82
C ASP A 496 -27.74 42.42 60.29
N ASN A 497 -28.19 43.53 59.68
CA ASN A 497 -28.05 43.77 58.24
C ASN A 497 -26.59 43.66 57.76
N LYS A 498 -25.63 44.18 58.53
CA LYS A 498 -24.19 44.05 58.22
C LYS A 498 -23.70 42.60 58.29
N CYS A 499 -24.25 41.78 59.20
CA CYS A 499 -23.99 40.35 59.26
C CYS A 499 -24.60 39.61 58.06
N GLN A 500 -25.83 39.95 57.66
CA GLN A 500 -26.49 39.40 56.48
C GLN A 500 -25.74 39.74 55.19
N ILE A 501 -25.24 40.97 55.05
CA ILE A 501 -24.42 41.41 53.90
C ILE A 501 -23.15 40.57 53.78
N GLN A 502 -22.40 40.37 54.87
CA GLN A 502 -21.19 39.53 54.83
C GLN A 502 -21.46 38.07 54.46
N ASP A 503 -22.59 37.50 54.87
CA ASP A 503 -22.98 36.15 54.45
C ASP A 503 -23.38 36.10 52.96
N VAL A 504 -24.03 37.14 52.43
CA VAL A 504 -24.33 37.28 51.00
C VAL A 504 -23.04 37.44 50.17
N GLU A 505 -22.10 38.31 50.57
CA GLU A 505 -20.77 38.48 49.95
C GLU A 505 -20.01 37.14 49.87
N LYS A 506 -20.03 36.38 50.97
CA LYS A 506 -19.42 35.05 51.09
C LYS A 506 -20.12 34.01 50.21
N ARG A 507 -21.46 34.06 50.09
CA ARG A 507 -22.23 33.21 49.16
C ARG A 507 -21.90 33.54 47.71
N ILE A 508 -21.88 34.82 47.33
CA ILE A 508 -21.53 35.28 45.97
C ILE A 508 -20.12 34.81 45.59
N SER A 509 -19.13 35.03 46.45
CA SER A 509 -17.73 34.64 46.21
C SER A 509 -17.57 33.13 45.98
N ASN A 510 -18.30 32.32 46.75
CA ASN A 510 -18.31 30.86 46.66
C ASN A 510 -18.95 30.37 45.34
N VAL A 511 -20.05 31.00 44.90
CA VAL A 511 -20.70 30.68 43.63
C VAL A 511 -19.84 31.08 42.43
N VAL A 512 -19.26 32.29 42.43
CA VAL A 512 -18.39 32.77 41.36
C VAL A 512 -17.15 31.88 41.21
N PHE A 513 -16.44 31.60 42.31
CA PHE A 513 -15.27 30.71 42.28
C PHE A 513 -15.61 29.31 41.76
N LYS A 514 -16.73 28.72 42.20
CA LYS A 514 -17.22 27.42 41.69
C LYS A 514 -17.54 27.45 40.20
N GLY A 515 -18.16 28.51 39.69
CA GLY A 515 -18.46 28.65 38.26
C GLY A 515 -17.20 28.69 37.39
N ILE A 516 -16.23 29.52 37.77
CA ILE A 516 -14.94 29.67 37.06
C ILE A 516 -14.14 28.35 37.08
N VAL A 517 -14.07 27.68 38.24
CA VAL A 517 -13.37 26.40 38.39
C VAL A 517 -14.09 25.28 37.66
N LYS A 518 -15.44 25.27 37.62
CA LYS A 518 -16.20 24.31 36.81
C LYS A 518 -15.86 24.46 35.33
N LYS A 519 -15.98 25.67 34.76
CA LYS A 519 -15.63 25.91 33.34
C LYS A 519 -14.20 25.48 33.02
N LYS A 520 -13.22 25.80 33.89
CA LYS A 520 -11.82 25.41 33.65
C LYS A 520 -11.65 23.88 33.64
N LYS A 521 -12.28 23.17 34.59
CA LYS A 521 -12.29 21.70 34.65
C LYS A 521 -12.94 21.07 33.42
N GLU A 522 -14.02 21.66 32.92
CA GLU A 522 -14.77 21.23 31.74
C GLU A 522 -13.93 21.34 30.45
N ILE A 523 -13.15 22.43 30.30
CA ILE A 523 -12.13 22.60 29.26
C ILE A 523 -11.05 21.51 29.36
N ASP A 524 -10.48 21.29 30.56
CA ASP A 524 -9.40 20.31 30.77
C ASP A 524 -9.87 18.85 30.50
N GLU A 525 -11.13 18.53 30.82
CA GLU A 525 -11.74 17.24 30.52
C GLU A 525 -12.01 17.06 29.01
N ASN A 526 -12.41 18.11 28.29
CA ASN A 526 -12.54 18.09 26.82
C ASN A 526 -11.18 17.85 26.13
N ILE A 527 -10.11 18.51 26.58
CA ILE A 527 -8.74 18.28 26.06
C ILE A 527 -8.34 16.82 26.28
N SER A 528 -8.43 16.32 27.52
CA SER A 528 -8.02 14.95 27.86
C SER A 528 -8.78 13.90 27.06
N LEU A 529 -10.07 14.11 26.79
CA LEU A 529 -10.87 13.22 25.95
C LEU A 529 -10.40 13.25 24.48
N SER A 530 -10.01 14.41 23.96
CA SER A 530 -9.48 14.52 22.59
C SER A 530 -8.09 13.90 22.43
N GLU A 531 -7.22 14.03 23.45
CA GLU A 531 -5.91 13.36 23.45
C GLU A 531 -6.02 11.84 23.49
N GLU A 532 -6.93 11.28 24.29
CA GLU A 532 -7.19 9.84 24.32
C GLU A 532 -7.70 9.33 22.95
N LYS A 533 -8.62 10.09 22.35
CA LYS A 533 -9.15 9.84 21.00
C LYS A 533 -8.05 9.87 19.94
N ARG A 534 -7.23 10.92 19.90
CA ARG A 534 -6.04 11.02 19.02
C ARG A 534 -5.14 9.79 19.18
N LYS A 535 -4.85 9.38 20.42
CA LYS A 535 -3.98 8.23 20.70
C LYS A 535 -4.55 6.93 20.10
N LYS A 536 -5.84 6.66 20.30
CA LYS A 536 -6.53 5.48 19.74
C LYS A 536 -6.51 5.46 18.20
N LEU A 537 -6.70 6.61 17.54
CA LEU A 537 -6.59 6.71 16.08
C LEU A 537 -5.16 6.50 15.56
N MET A 538 -4.15 7.00 16.29
CA MET A 538 -2.74 6.74 15.98
C MET A 538 -2.40 5.26 16.11
N GLU A 539 -2.90 4.58 17.16
CA GLU A 539 -2.69 3.15 17.38
C GLU A 539 -3.30 2.30 16.24
N LEU A 540 -4.54 2.61 15.81
CA LEU A 540 -5.15 1.99 14.62
C LEU A 540 -4.38 2.28 13.32
N SER A 541 -3.82 3.49 13.18
CA SER A 541 -2.98 3.87 12.04
C SER A 541 -1.68 3.06 11.99
N GLU A 542 -1.01 2.90 13.13
CA GLU A 542 0.24 2.14 13.26
C GLU A 542 0.02 0.63 13.03
N ILE A 543 -1.05 0.06 13.60
CA ILE A 543 -1.43 -1.35 13.37
C ILE A 543 -1.69 -1.60 11.88
N SER A 544 -2.50 -0.76 11.22
CA SER A 544 -2.79 -0.91 9.79
C SER A 544 -1.56 -0.70 8.90
N SER A 545 -0.63 0.19 9.30
CA SER A 545 0.67 0.38 8.64
C SER A 545 1.56 -0.87 8.75
N ALA A 546 1.60 -1.50 9.93
CA ALA A 546 2.35 -2.72 10.17
C ALA A 546 1.78 -3.90 9.37
N GLU A 547 0.45 -4.09 9.35
CA GLU A 547 -0.24 -5.09 8.52
C GLU A 547 0.04 -4.86 7.02
N ALA A 548 -0.04 -3.62 6.55
CA ALA A 548 0.28 -3.31 5.15
C ALA A 548 1.74 -3.62 4.80
N LYS A 549 2.67 -3.46 5.75
CA LYS A 549 4.07 -3.81 5.56
C LYS A 549 4.27 -5.33 5.48
N THR A 550 3.72 -6.11 6.40
CA THR A 550 3.87 -7.57 6.38
C THR A 550 3.24 -8.19 5.13
N CYS A 551 2.06 -7.71 4.70
CA CYS A 551 1.45 -8.12 3.43
C CYS A 551 2.30 -7.72 2.21
N LYS A 552 2.93 -6.55 2.21
CA LYS A 552 3.83 -6.10 1.12
C LYS A 552 5.09 -6.96 1.03
N ASP A 553 5.69 -7.30 2.16
CA ASP A 553 6.88 -8.15 2.20
C ASP A 553 6.54 -9.58 1.73
N LEU A 554 5.36 -10.11 2.10
CA LEU A 554 4.81 -11.38 1.58
C LEU A 554 4.54 -11.36 0.07
N VAL A 555 3.94 -10.27 -0.45
CA VAL A 555 3.73 -10.06 -1.90
C VAL A 555 5.06 -10.09 -2.67
N GLY A 556 6.08 -9.38 -2.17
CA GLY A 556 7.41 -9.37 -2.78
C GLY A 556 8.00 -10.78 -2.87
N LEU A 557 7.79 -11.58 -1.82
CA LEU A 557 8.22 -12.97 -1.74
C LEU A 557 7.48 -13.88 -2.74
N LYS A 558 6.15 -13.75 -2.84
CA LYS A 558 5.33 -14.49 -3.83
C LYS A 558 5.71 -14.14 -5.26
N LYS A 559 6.00 -12.86 -5.56
CA LYS A 559 6.50 -12.43 -6.87
C LYS A 559 7.87 -13.04 -7.19
N HIS A 560 8.79 -13.10 -6.22
CA HIS A 560 10.08 -13.75 -6.41
C HIS A 560 9.94 -15.25 -6.69
N LEU A 561 9.17 -15.98 -5.87
CA LEU A 561 8.94 -17.42 -6.06
C LEU A 561 8.21 -17.71 -7.39
N SER A 562 7.19 -16.92 -7.76
CA SER A 562 6.51 -17.04 -9.06
C SER A 562 7.49 -16.91 -10.24
N SER A 563 8.43 -15.95 -10.18
CA SER A 563 9.47 -15.80 -11.19
C SER A 563 10.43 -17.01 -11.29
N LEU A 564 10.67 -17.74 -10.20
CA LEU A 564 11.45 -18.98 -10.23
C LEU A 564 10.67 -20.12 -10.92
N VAL A 565 9.36 -20.25 -10.63
CA VAL A 565 8.50 -21.25 -11.27
C VAL A 565 8.37 -20.99 -12.78
N LEU A 566 8.14 -19.73 -13.18
CA LEU A 566 8.06 -19.35 -14.58
C LEU A 566 9.37 -19.67 -15.32
N LYS A 567 10.54 -19.32 -14.77
CA LYS A 567 11.83 -19.66 -15.36
C LYS A 567 12.03 -21.18 -15.49
N SER A 568 11.74 -21.93 -14.43
CA SER A 568 11.79 -23.41 -14.44
C SER A 568 10.95 -24.00 -15.57
N ARG A 569 9.71 -23.51 -15.72
CA ARG A 569 8.78 -23.91 -16.77
C ARG A 569 9.30 -23.56 -18.18
N GLU A 570 9.81 -22.35 -18.37
CA GLU A 570 10.39 -21.90 -19.63
C GLU A 570 11.61 -22.74 -20.04
N ASP A 571 12.52 -23.03 -19.12
CA ASP A 571 13.69 -23.87 -19.39
C ASP A 571 13.28 -25.33 -19.72
N ARG A 572 12.29 -25.94 -19.01
CA ARG A 572 11.73 -27.26 -19.39
C ARG A 572 11.21 -27.27 -20.84
N VAL A 573 10.36 -26.29 -21.19
CA VAL A 573 9.74 -26.19 -22.52
C VAL A 573 10.79 -25.94 -23.61
N LYS A 574 11.82 -25.15 -23.30
CA LYS A 574 12.97 -24.89 -24.18
C LYS A 574 13.81 -26.15 -24.44
N PHE A 575 14.11 -26.94 -23.40
CA PHE A 575 14.80 -28.22 -23.58
C PHE A 575 13.96 -29.20 -24.40
N SER A 576 12.67 -29.33 -24.08
CA SER A 576 11.74 -30.21 -24.83
C SER A 576 11.69 -29.88 -26.33
N LYS A 577 11.57 -28.59 -26.69
CA LYS A 577 11.57 -28.14 -28.11
C LYS A 577 12.93 -28.26 -28.79
N THR A 578 14.01 -28.29 -28.02
CA THR A 578 15.36 -28.52 -28.55
C THR A 578 15.55 -30.01 -28.86
N GLU A 579 15.15 -30.87 -27.93
CA GLU A 579 15.15 -32.34 -28.08
C GLU A 579 14.26 -32.81 -29.23
N GLU A 580 13.00 -32.35 -29.29
CA GLU A 580 12.06 -32.64 -30.38
C GLU A 580 12.66 -32.32 -31.76
N LYS A 581 13.20 -31.11 -31.93
CA LYS A 581 13.84 -30.70 -33.19
C LYS A 581 15.08 -31.55 -33.53
N ILE A 582 15.88 -31.95 -32.53
CA ILE A 582 17.05 -32.81 -32.81
C ILE A 582 16.59 -34.22 -33.22
N LEU A 583 15.47 -34.71 -32.69
CA LEU A 583 14.86 -35.98 -33.15
C LEU A 583 14.32 -35.86 -34.58
N GLU A 584 13.78 -34.71 -35.00
CA GLU A 584 13.46 -34.42 -36.41
C GLU A 584 14.72 -34.42 -37.30
N ASP A 585 15.80 -33.73 -36.89
CA ASP A 585 17.10 -33.73 -37.59
C ASP A 585 17.63 -35.19 -37.76
N ILE A 586 17.52 -36.03 -36.72
CA ILE A 586 17.92 -37.44 -36.76
C ILE A 586 17.07 -38.26 -37.73
N GLN A 587 15.74 -38.06 -37.76
CA GLN A 587 14.88 -38.76 -38.70
C GLN A 587 15.26 -38.43 -40.15
N ILE A 588 15.49 -37.16 -40.46
CA ILE A 588 15.90 -36.72 -41.81
C ILE A 588 17.23 -37.36 -42.20
N LEU A 589 18.23 -37.41 -41.31
CA LEU A 589 19.51 -38.07 -41.56
C LEU A 589 19.35 -39.59 -41.80
N ARG A 590 18.44 -40.26 -41.09
CA ARG A 590 18.12 -41.69 -41.29
C ARG A 590 17.45 -41.92 -42.64
N GLU A 591 16.53 -41.06 -43.07
CA GLU A 591 15.91 -41.10 -44.40
C GLU A 591 16.94 -40.88 -45.53
N GLU A 592 17.88 -39.94 -45.36
CA GLU A 592 18.98 -39.75 -46.31
C GLU A 592 19.90 -40.99 -46.42
N ILE A 593 20.18 -41.68 -45.31
CA ILE A 593 20.97 -42.93 -45.32
C ILE A 593 20.21 -44.03 -46.07
N LEU A 594 18.89 -44.16 -45.90
CA LEU A 594 18.09 -45.12 -46.64
C LEU A 594 18.08 -44.83 -48.16
N ALA A 595 17.99 -43.56 -48.55
CA ALA A 595 18.11 -43.14 -49.95
C ALA A 595 19.51 -43.46 -50.52
N ALA A 596 20.59 -43.14 -49.78
CA ALA A 596 21.97 -43.42 -50.20
C ALA A 596 22.27 -44.92 -50.28
N ARG A 597 21.76 -45.74 -49.35
CA ARG A 597 21.87 -47.21 -49.38
C ARG A 597 21.13 -47.82 -50.58
N THR A 598 19.98 -47.25 -50.95
CA THR A 598 19.23 -47.65 -52.16
C THR A 598 20.03 -47.34 -53.42
N ALA A 599 20.55 -46.11 -53.55
CA ALA A 599 21.41 -45.73 -54.68
C ALA A 599 22.69 -46.59 -54.78
N LEU A 600 23.31 -46.91 -53.64
CA LEU A 600 24.47 -47.79 -53.56
C LEU A 600 24.17 -49.22 -54.06
N GLN A 601 22.97 -49.75 -53.80
CA GLN A 601 22.50 -51.04 -54.31
C GLN A 601 22.34 -51.00 -55.84
N ASP A 602 21.68 -49.97 -56.38
CA ASP A 602 21.50 -49.80 -57.83
C ASP A 602 22.84 -49.68 -58.56
N LEU A 603 23.74 -48.79 -58.09
CA LEU A 603 25.09 -48.62 -58.62
C LEU A 603 25.90 -49.92 -58.57
N SER A 604 25.79 -50.69 -57.48
CA SER A 604 26.46 -51.99 -57.34
C SER A 604 25.96 -53.04 -58.34
N SER A 605 24.66 -53.02 -58.68
CA SER A 605 24.10 -53.88 -59.73
C SER A 605 24.58 -53.49 -61.13
N GLY A 606 24.65 -52.18 -61.41
CA GLY A 606 25.21 -51.63 -62.65
C GLY A 606 26.68 -52.01 -62.83
N ARG A 607 27.49 -51.83 -61.76
CA ARG A 607 28.90 -52.25 -61.70
C ARG A 607 29.07 -53.72 -62.08
N ALA A 608 28.27 -54.62 -61.49
CA ALA A 608 28.34 -56.05 -61.79
C ALA A 608 28.02 -56.37 -63.26
N SER A 609 26.99 -55.73 -63.83
CA SER A 609 26.62 -55.87 -65.24
C SER A 609 27.76 -55.44 -66.18
N ILE A 610 28.41 -54.30 -65.91
CA ILE A 610 29.52 -53.78 -66.73
C ILE A 610 30.80 -54.63 -66.55
N GLN A 611 31.06 -55.14 -65.35
CA GLN A 611 32.14 -56.11 -65.14
C GLN A 611 31.91 -57.40 -65.96
N GLN A 612 30.65 -57.85 -66.11
CA GLN A 612 30.30 -58.95 -67.01
C GLN A 612 30.51 -58.60 -68.49
N GLU A 613 30.15 -57.39 -68.95
CA GLU A 613 30.45 -56.93 -70.32
C GLU A 613 31.97 -56.92 -70.61
N VAL A 614 32.76 -56.35 -69.69
CA VAL A 614 34.23 -56.28 -69.82
C VAL A 614 34.84 -57.68 -69.89
N ALA A 615 34.34 -58.64 -69.11
CA ALA A 615 34.74 -60.04 -69.19
C ALA A 615 34.37 -60.69 -70.54
N LEU A 616 33.16 -60.44 -71.06
CA LEU A 616 32.71 -60.94 -72.36
C LEU A 616 33.51 -60.34 -73.53
N TYR A 617 33.83 -59.04 -73.48
CA TYR A 617 34.70 -58.42 -74.49
C TYR A 617 36.12 -58.99 -74.43
N LYS A 618 36.69 -59.18 -73.23
CA LYS A 618 37.99 -59.85 -73.05
C LYS A 618 37.98 -61.25 -73.65
N GLN A 619 36.99 -62.09 -73.32
CA GLN A 619 36.87 -63.44 -73.87
C GLN A 619 36.80 -63.47 -75.41
N ARG A 620 36.09 -62.52 -76.03
CA ARG A 620 36.00 -62.40 -77.50
C ARG A 620 37.32 -61.93 -78.13
N ILE A 621 38.04 -61.01 -77.48
CA ILE A 621 39.38 -60.59 -77.91
C ILE A 621 40.36 -61.78 -77.82
N ASP A 622 40.39 -62.49 -76.69
CA ASP A 622 41.24 -63.67 -76.46
C ASP A 622 40.97 -64.79 -77.49
N PHE A 623 39.75 -64.91 -78.02
CA PHE A 623 39.39 -65.83 -79.11
C PHE A 623 39.95 -65.37 -80.46
N ILE A 624 39.78 -64.09 -80.82
CA ILE A 624 40.30 -63.53 -82.07
C ILE A 624 41.83 -63.57 -82.10
N GLU A 625 42.50 -63.31 -80.98
CA GLU A 625 43.96 -63.41 -80.86
C GLU A 625 44.50 -64.82 -81.10
N LYS A 626 43.72 -65.86 -80.78
CA LYS A 626 44.08 -67.26 -81.08
C LYS A 626 43.84 -67.61 -82.55
N ARG A 627 42.73 -67.14 -83.13
CA ARG A 627 42.38 -67.43 -84.54
C ARG A 627 43.24 -66.65 -85.56
N GLY A 628 43.76 -65.48 -85.20
CA GLY A 628 44.59 -64.64 -86.08
C GLY A 628 45.85 -65.37 -86.62
N PRO A 629 46.70 -65.95 -85.76
CA PRO A 629 47.86 -66.75 -86.18
C PRO A 629 47.51 -67.97 -87.04
N GLU A 630 46.37 -68.61 -86.79
CA GLU A 630 45.87 -69.74 -87.60
C GLU A 630 45.52 -69.28 -89.02
N LEU A 631 44.75 -68.20 -89.17
CA LEU A 631 44.43 -67.61 -90.48
C LEU A 631 45.69 -67.13 -91.21
N GLU A 632 46.67 -66.58 -90.50
CA GLU A 632 47.94 -66.18 -91.10
C GLU A 632 48.77 -67.39 -91.59
N ALA A 633 48.67 -68.54 -90.92
CA ALA A 633 49.25 -69.81 -91.36
C ALA A 633 48.48 -70.40 -92.56
N GLU A 634 47.15 -70.45 -92.50
CA GLU A 634 46.28 -70.87 -93.61
C GLU A 634 46.54 -70.04 -94.88
N LYS A 635 46.67 -68.72 -94.75
CA LYS A 635 47.04 -67.80 -95.84
C LYS A 635 48.40 -68.16 -96.44
N LYS A 636 49.41 -68.45 -95.61
CA LYS A 636 50.75 -68.84 -96.06
C LYS A 636 50.74 -70.19 -96.78
N VAL A 637 49.97 -71.17 -96.29
CA VAL A 637 49.79 -72.48 -96.95
C VAL A 637 49.07 -72.32 -98.29
N ALA A 638 47.98 -71.56 -98.37
CA ALA A 638 47.26 -71.28 -99.61
C ALA A 638 48.14 -70.57 -100.65
N ALA A 639 48.95 -69.59 -100.22
CA ALA A 639 49.91 -68.89 -101.07
C ALA A 639 51.04 -69.81 -101.56
N ALA A 640 51.59 -70.68 -100.70
CA ALA A 640 52.60 -71.67 -101.07
C ALA A 640 52.06 -72.70 -102.09
N ALA A 641 50.81 -73.10 -101.94
CA ALA A 641 50.06 -73.91 -102.91
C ALA A 641 49.66 -73.15 -104.20
N ARG A 642 50.07 -71.88 -104.35
CA ARG A 642 49.73 -70.96 -105.46
C ARG A 642 48.23 -70.69 -105.63
N ASN A 643 47.40 -70.99 -104.63
CA ASN A 643 45.98 -70.67 -104.63
C ASN A 643 45.76 -69.22 -104.14
N PHE A 644 46.12 -68.27 -104.99
CA PHE A 644 46.05 -66.84 -104.68
C PHE A 644 44.62 -66.33 -104.40
N LYS A 645 43.58 -67.00 -104.93
CA LYS A 645 42.17 -66.67 -104.61
C LYS A 645 41.86 -66.97 -103.16
N GLU A 646 42.21 -68.15 -102.68
CA GLU A 646 41.98 -68.54 -101.28
C GLU A 646 42.89 -67.78 -100.32
N ALA A 647 44.16 -67.56 -100.67
CA ALA A 647 45.04 -66.68 -99.89
C ALA A 647 44.49 -65.24 -99.79
N GLY A 648 43.85 -64.73 -100.86
CA GLY A 648 43.13 -63.45 -100.84
C GLY A 648 41.91 -63.46 -99.92
N ARG A 649 41.10 -64.53 -99.97
CA ARG A 649 39.92 -64.71 -99.10
C ARG A 649 40.32 -64.74 -97.62
N VAL A 650 41.30 -65.57 -97.26
CA VAL A 650 41.82 -65.68 -95.89
C VAL A 650 42.48 -64.37 -95.43
N ALA A 651 43.15 -63.62 -96.32
CA ALA A 651 43.66 -62.28 -96.00
C ALA A 651 42.53 -61.28 -95.68
N THR A 652 41.41 -61.31 -96.42
CA THR A 652 40.25 -60.46 -96.11
C THR A 652 39.53 -60.89 -94.82
N GLU A 653 39.48 -62.19 -94.51
CA GLU A 653 38.93 -62.72 -93.27
C GLU A 653 39.78 -62.31 -92.05
N ALA A 654 41.11 -62.46 -92.14
CA ALA A 654 42.04 -62.02 -91.12
C ALA A 654 41.97 -60.51 -90.87
N LYS A 655 41.84 -59.70 -91.94
CA LYS A 655 41.62 -58.25 -91.79
C LYS A 655 40.27 -57.93 -91.14
N ALA A 656 39.19 -58.60 -91.53
CA ALA A 656 37.87 -58.39 -90.92
C ALA A 656 37.87 -58.73 -89.42
N LEU A 657 38.52 -59.83 -89.00
CA LEU A 657 38.70 -60.14 -87.59
C LEU A 657 39.62 -59.14 -86.86
N HIS A 658 40.65 -58.62 -87.51
CA HIS A 658 41.51 -57.59 -86.92
C HIS A 658 40.74 -56.29 -86.64
N ASN A 659 39.97 -55.79 -87.61
CA ASN A 659 39.07 -54.65 -87.43
C ASN A 659 38.05 -54.93 -86.30
N ALA A 660 37.46 -56.13 -86.26
CA ALA A 660 36.51 -56.52 -85.21
C ALA A 660 37.17 -56.59 -83.81
N LYS A 661 38.47 -56.93 -83.72
CA LYS A 661 39.24 -56.84 -82.48
C LYS A 661 39.37 -55.39 -82.02
N GLU A 662 39.70 -54.47 -82.92
CA GLU A 662 39.82 -53.03 -82.60
C GLU A 662 38.48 -52.46 -82.11
N ASP A 663 37.37 -52.78 -82.79
CA ASP A 663 36.01 -52.42 -82.35
C ASP A 663 35.65 -52.97 -80.96
N LEU A 664 36.02 -54.22 -80.66
CA LEU A 664 35.79 -54.85 -79.35
C LEU A 664 36.70 -54.27 -78.27
N GLN A 665 37.93 -53.91 -78.62
CA GLN A 665 38.88 -53.30 -77.70
C GLN A 665 38.45 -51.87 -77.32
N HIS A 666 38.03 -51.05 -78.28
CA HIS A 666 37.47 -49.74 -77.99
C HIS A 666 36.20 -49.81 -77.11
N LYS A 667 35.32 -50.81 -77.35
CA LYS A 667 34.14 -51.05 -76.49
C LYS A 667 34.54 -51.47 -75.07
N LYS A 668 35.50 -52.38 -74.92
CA LYS A 668 36.08 -52.77 -73.63
C LYS A 668 36.65 -51.56 -72.87
N GLU A 669 37.45 -50.73 -73.54
CA GLU A 669 38.06 -49.53 -72.95
C GLU A 669 36.98 -48.51 -72.52
N LYS A 670 35.93 -48.32 -73.32
CA LYS A 670 34.77 -47.50 -72.94
C LYS A 670 34.00 -48.07 -71.72
N SER A 671 33.77 -49.38 -71.66
CA SER A 671 33.10 -50.01 -70.52
C SER A 671 33.98 -49.98 -69.25
N ILE A 672 35.32 -49.97 -69.38
CA ILE A 672 36.24 -49.76 -68.24
C ILE A 672 36.14 -48.32 -67.72
N LEU A 673 36.18 -47.29 -68.58
CA LEU A 673 35.99 -45.90 -68.15
C LEU A 673 34.62 -45.66 -67.48
N HIS A 674 33.58 -46.39 -67.92
CA HIS A 674 32.27 -46.35 -67.28
C HIS A 674 32.24 -47.09 -65.93
N LEU A 675 33.00 -48.18 -65.80
CA LEU A 675 33.18 -48.90 -64.55
C LEU A 675 33.91 -48.06 -63.50
N GLU A 676 35.01 -47.40 -63.88
CA GLU A 676 35.79 -46.49 -63.02
C GLU A 676 34.89 -45.37 -62.45
N LYS A 677 34.08 -44.74 -63.31
CA LYS A 677 33.09 -43.72 -62.88
C LYS A 677 32.05 -44.25 -61.89
N LEU A 678 31.56 -45.48 -62.07
CA LEU A 678 30.63 -46.11 -61.11
C LEU A 678 31.33 -46.47 -59.79
N GLU A 679 32.61 -46.84 -59.82
CA GLU A 679 33.37 -47.12 -58.61
C GLU A 679 33.67 -45.83 -57.80
N GLU A 680 33.86 -44.68 -58.48
CA GLU A 680 33.86 -43.35 -57.86
C GLU A 680 32.50 -42.98 -57.23
N GLU A 681 31.39 -43.20 -57.95
CA GLU A 681 30.03 -42.91 -57.45
C GLU A 681 29.64 -43.83 -56.28
N ILE A 682 30.04 -45.11 -56.31
CA ILE A 682 29.89 -46.05 -55.20
C ILE A 682 30.66 -45.56 -53.98
N LYS A 683 31.94 -45.15 -54.14
CA LYS A 683 32.74 -44.61 -53.04
C LYS A 683 32.10 -43.37 -52.43
N SER A 684 31.68 -42.41 -53.26
CA SER A 684 31.03 -41.17 -52.82
C SER A 684 29.76 -41.44 -51.99
N ASN A 685 28.94 -42.43 -52.37
CA ASN A 685 27.77 -42.82 -51.57
C ASN A 685 28.15 -43.51 -50.24
N VAL A 686 29.20 -44.35 -50.22
CA VAL A 686 29.70 -44.96 -48.97
C VAL A 686 30.28 -43.90 -48.04
N ASP A 687 31.07 -42.96 -48.57
CA ASP A 687 31.63 -41.84 -47.81
C ASP A 687 30.49 -40.99 -47.20
N LYS A 688 29.43 -40.68 -47.97
CA LYS A 688 28.24 -39.96 -47.45
C LYS A 688 27.48 -40.74 -46.37
N ILE A 689 27.28 -42.05 -46.54
CA ILE A 689 26.61 -42.88 -45.52
C ILE A 689 27.37 -42.79 -44.19
N GLN A 690 28.70 -42.88 -44.21
CA GLN A 690 29.54 -42.78 -43.01
C GLN A 690 29.51 -41.37 -42.40
N GLU A 691 29.47 -40.31 -43.21
CA GLU A 691 29.29 -38.93 -42.73
C GLU A 691 27.94 -38.74 -42.02
N ASN A 692 26.83 -39.18 -42.64
CA ASN A 692 25.50 -39.10 -42.03
C ASN A 692 25.37 -39.98 -40.78
N GLU A 693 25.99 -41.16 -40.73
CA GLU A 693 26.03 -42.03 -39.54
C GLU A 693 26.81 -41.34 -38.39
N GLY A 694 27.91 -40.65 -38.68
CA GLY A 694 28.63 -39.82 -37.71
C GLY A 694 27.83 -38.61 -37.21
N LEU A 695 27.06 -37.96 -38.09
CA LEU A 695 26.17 -36.85 -37.73
C LEU A 695 25.01 -37.32 -36.84
N ILE A 696 24.45 -38.50 -37.08
CA ILE A 696 23.42 -39.11 -36.22
C ILE A 696 23.97 -39.31 -34.80
N LEU A 697 25.16 -39.92 -34.64
CA LEU A 697 25.74 -40.15 -33.31
C LEU A 697 26.00 -38.84 -32.53
N LEU A 698 26.40 -37.78 -33.23
CA LEU A 698 26.53 -36.44 -32.63
C LEU A 698 25.16 -35.89 -32.20
N LYS A 699 24.14 -36.01 -33.06
CA LYS A 699 22.79 -35.54 -32.79
C LYS A 699 22.08 -36.32 -31.69
N GLU A 700 22.25 -37.63 -31.64
CA GLU A 700 21.74 -38.48 -30.56
C GLU A 700 22.36 -38.08 -29.21
N LYS A 701 23.63 -37.67 -29.18
CA LYS A 701 24.26 -37.07 -27.99
C LYS A 701 23.72 -35.66 -27.66
N GLU A 702 23.43 -34.82 -28.66
CA GLU A 702 22.79 -33.50 -28.42
C GLU A 702 21.37 -33.66 -27.84
N ALA A 703 20.56 -34.56 -28.39
CA ALA A 703 19.22 -34.88 -27.88
C ALA A 703 19.27 -35.48 -26.47
N ALA A 704 20.16 -36.43 -26.23
CA ALA A 704 20.36 -37.04 -24.92
C ALA A 704 20.72 -36.00 -23.84
N LEU A 705 21.56 -35.01 -24.17
CA LEU A 705 21.88 -33.91 -23.25
C LEU A 705 20.66 -33.03 -22.96
N ALA A 706 19.88 -32.68 -23.98
CA ALA A 706 18.65 -31.88 -23.82
C ALA A 706 17.60 -32.63 -22.97
N GLY A 707 17.38 -33.92 -23.24
CA GLY A 707 16.48 -34.79 -22.50
C GLY A 707 16.90 -34.99 -21.04
N CYS A 708 18.19 -35.21 -20.77
CA CYS A 708 18.74 -35.31 -19.42
C CYS A 708 18.43 -34.04 -18.59
N ASN A 709 18.72 -32.85 -19.15
CA ASN A 709 18.39 -31.57 -18.50
C ASN A 709 16.87 -31.41 -18.28
N ARG A 710 16.03 -31.75 -19.27
CA ARG A 710 14.56 -31.73 -19.13
C ARG A 710 14.09 -32.64 -17.99
N LEU A 711 14.56 -33.88 -17.95
CA LEU A 711 14.18 -34.89 -16.96
C LEU A 711 14.58 -34.47 -15.54
N GLN A 712 15.76 -33.88 -15.34
CA GLN A 712 16.20 -33.34 -14.05
C GLN A 712 15.28 -32.19 -13.58
N LEU A 713 14.86 -31.28 -14.48
CA LEU A 713 13.89 -30.24 -14.17
C LEU A 713 12.47 -30.80 -13.89
N VAL A 714 12.07 -31.86 -14.58
CA VAL A 714 10.80 -32.57 -14.33
C VAL A 714 10.81 -33.22 -12.94
N ALA A 715 11.89 -33.93 -12.58
CA ALA A 715 12.04 -34.53 -11.26
C ALA A 715 12.03 -33.47 -10.15
N ALA A 716 12.75 -32.36 -10.32
CA ALA A 716 12.76 -31.26 -9.36
C ALA A 716 11.37 -30.62 -9.19
N ALA A 717 10.62 -30.44 -10.29
CA ALA A 717 9.23 -29.97 -10.25
C ALA A 717 8.29 -30.98 -9.54
N ALA A 718 8.41 -32.28 -9.82
CA ALA A 718 7.63 -33.32 -9.15
C ALA A 718 7.96 -33.41 -7.65
N ARG A 719 9.22 -33.22 -7.24
CA ARG A 719 9.60 -33.10 -5.83
C ARG A 719 9.00 -31.86 -5.17
N ALA A 720 8.97 -30.71 -5.85
CA ALA A 720 8.35 -29.49 -5.34
C ALA A 720 6.81 -29.61 -5.22
N GLU A 721 6.16 -30.29 -6.17
CA GLU A 721 4.73 -30.59 -6.12
C GLU A 721 4.40 -31.58 -5.00
N ARG A 722 5.25 -32.60 -4.80
CA ARG A 722 5.14 -33.54 -3.67
C ARG A 722 5.17 -32.81 -2.33
N LEU A 723 6.00 -31.78 -2.17
CA LEU A 723 6.02 -30.97 -0.94
C LEU A 723 4.70 -30.20 -0.73
N ALA A 724 4.04 -29.74 -1.80
CA ALA A 724 2.70 -29.17 -1.72
C ALA A 724 1.67 -30.24 -1.31
N ALA A 725 1.61 -31.37 -2.02
CA ALA A 725 0.71 -32.48 -1.72
C ALA A 725 0.81 -32.95 -0.26
N LEU A 726 2.04 -33.16 0.25
CA LEU A 726 2.27 -33.56 1.65
C LEU A 726 1.84 -32.48 2.66
N LYS A 727 2.02 -31.18 2.37
CA LYS A 727 1.52 -30.09 3.22
C LYS A 727 -0.01 -29.99 3.21
N MET A 728 -0.66 -30.35 2.10
CA MET A 728 -2.12 -30.44 1.96
C MET A 728 -2.71 -31.77 2.51
N GLY A 729 -1.88 -32.65 3.09
CA GLY A 729 -2.32 -33.93 3.67
C GLY A 729 -2.51 -35.08 2.66
N ASP A 730 -2.17 -34.86 1.39
CA ASP A 730 -2.41 -35.77 0.27
C ASP A 730 -1.26 -36.78 0.09
N LEU A 731 -1.24 -37.77 1.00
CA LEU A 731 -0.19 -38.80 1.01
C LEU A 731 -0.19 -39.69 -0.24
N GLU A 732 -1.34 -39.89 -0.89
CA GLU A 732 -1.41 -40.69 -2.12
C GLU A 732 -0.76 -39.95 -3.28
N GLU A 733 -1.11 -38.67 -3.50
CA GLU A 733 -0.48 -37.85 -4.53
C GLU A 733 1.01 -37.62 -4.25
N GLY A 734 1.38 -37.39 -2.98
CA GLY A 734 2.77 -37.24 -2.56
C GLY A 734 3.63 -38.50 -2.74
N ASN A 735 3.02 -39.68 -2.89
CA ASN A 735 3.72 -40.93 -3.23
C ASN A 735 3.82 -41.13 -4.75
N MET A 736 2.75 -40.85 -5.51
CA MET A 736 2.79 -40.90 -6.98
C MET A 736 3.84 -39.91 -7.54
N LEU A 737 3.87 -38.68 -7.03
CA LEU A 737 4.87 -37.67 -7.38
C LEU A 737 6.30 -38.03 -6.95
N LEU A 738 6.47 -38.89 -5.94
CA LEU A 738 7.80 -39.41 -5.58
C LEU A 738 8.29 -40.42 -6.62
N GLN A 739 7.43 -41.38 -6.98
CA GLN A 739 7.75 -42.38 -8.01
C GLN A 739 8.05 -41.72 -9.36
N GLU A 740 7.29 -40.68 -9.70
CA GLU A 740 7.50 -39.89 -10.91
C GLU A 740 8.85 -39.16 -10.91
N ALA A 741 9.23 -38.52 -9.79
CA ALA A 741 10.54 -37.89 -9.65
C ALA A 741 11.70 -38.90 -9.69
N GLU A 742 11.55 -40.04 -9.01
CA GLU A 742 12.57 -41.10 -8.96
C GLU A 742 12.74 -41.81 -10.31
N ALA A 743 11.66 -41.98 -11.08
CA ALA A 743 11.72 -42.49 -12.46
C ALA A 743 12.48 -41.52 -13.39
N ALA A 744 12.12 -40.22 -13.38
CA ALA A 744 12.79 -39.21 -14.19
C ALA A 744 14.27 -39.03 -13.81
N GLU A 745 14.62 -39.13 -12.53
CA GLU A 745 16.03 -39.15 -12.07
C GLU A 745 16.76 -40.43 -12.47
N SER A 746 16.08 -41.58 -12.54
CA SER A 746 16.69 -42.83 -13.01
C SER A 746 16.99 -42.78 -14.50
N GLU A 747 16.04 -42.31 -15.31
CA GLU A 747 16.21 -42.11 -16.76
C GLU A 747 17.31 -41.08 -17.06
N ALA A 748 17.30 -39.93 -16.37
CA ALA A 748 18.35 -38.93 -16.51
C ALA A 748 19.74 -39.47 -16.16
N ARG A 749 19.84 -40.33 -15.12
CA ARG A 749 21.10 -40.95 -14.69
C ARG A 749 21.58 -42.03 -15.66
N GLU A 750 20.68 -42.84 -16.21
CA GLU A 750 21.01 -43.82 -17.26
C GLU A 750 21.56 -43.11 -18.52
N ILE A 751 20.90 -42.04 -18.95
CA ILE A 751 21.39 -41.18 -20.05
C ILE A 751 22.76 -40.56 -19.71
N GLN A 752 22.94 -40.09 -18.47
CA GLN A 752 24.21 -39.52 -18.00
C GLN A 752 25.36 -40.53 -18.04
N GLU A 753 25.11 -41.77 -17.61
CA GLU A 753 26.10 -42.87 -17.62
C GLU A 753 26.44 -43.33 -19.05
N VAL A 754 25.43 -43.54 -19.91
CA VAL A 754 25.62 -43.97 -21.30
C VAL A 754 26.49 -43.00 -22.11
N TYR A 755 26.29 -41.69 -21.93
CA TYR A 755 27.00 -40.66 -22.71
C TYR A 755 28.18 -40.00 -21.99
N ASN A 756 28.43 -40.36 -20.72
CA ASN A 756 29.39 -39.74 -19.82
C ASN A 756 29.24 -38.20 -19.79
N PHE A 757 28.05 -37.72 -19.43
CA PHE A 757 27.83 -36.29 -19.19
C PHE A 757 28.17 -35.91 -17.74
N ASP A 758 28.69 -34.70 -17.55
CA ASP A 758 28.89 -34.10 -16.23
C ASP A 758 27.88 -32.95 -16.09
N VAL A 759 26.68 -33.26 -15.57
CA VAL A 759 25.54 -32.33 -15.51
C VAL A 759 25.21 -32.01 -14.05
N GLU A 760 25.90 -31.01 -13.49
CA GLU A 760 25.41 -30.36 -12.26
C GLU A 760 24.18 -29.52 -12.58
N VAL A 761 23.01 -29.95 -12.08
CA VAL A 761 21.80 -29.11 -12.04
C VAL A 761 21.75 -28.38 -10.70
N ASP A 762 21.44 -27.08 -10.74
CA ASP A 762 21.09 -26.26 -9.57
C ASP A 762 19.74 -26.70 -8.96
N GLY A 763 19.70 -27.90 -8.38
CA GLY A 763 18.52 -28.53 -7.76
C GLY A 763 18.02 -27.86 -6.47
N LYS A 764 18.29 -26.56 -6.29
CA LYS A 764 18.04 -25.78 -5.07
C LYS A 764 16.82 -24.85 -5.18
N ASN A 765 16.32 -24.60 -6.40
CA ASN A 765 15.48 -23.44 -6.71
C ASN A 765 14.07 -23.80 -7.23
N PHE A 766 13.39 -24.79 -6.61
CA PHE A 766 12.10 -25.32 -7.09
C PHE A 766 11.03 -25.30 -5.99
N VAL A 767 9.91 -24.62 -6.28
CA VAL A 767 8.72 -24.51 -5.44
C VAL A 767 7.49 -24.73 -6.33
N SER A 768 6.44 -25.38 -5.83
CA SER A 768 5.19 -25.54 -6.58
C SER A 768 4.30 -24.29 -6.49
N VAL A 769 3.56 -23.98 -7.55
CA VAL A 769 2.51 -22.94 -7.51
C VAL A 769 1.51 -23.20 -6.38
N ALA A 770 1.11 -24.46 -6.18
CA ALA A 770 0.19 -24.87 -5.12
C ALA A 770 0.80 -24.75 -3.71
N PHE A 771 2.13 -24.70 -3.59
CA PHE A 771 2.83 -24.38 -2.35
C PHE A 771 2.78 -22.88 -2.06
N ILE A 772 2.95 -22.04 -3.09
CA ILE A 772 2.97 -20.56 -2.97
C ILE A 772 1.58 -20.01 -2.64
N THR A 773 0.50 -20.57 -3.21
CA THR A 773 -0.87 -20.06 -3.02
C THR A 773 -1.47 -20.38 -1.65
N ASN A 774 -1.14 -21.55 -1.08
CA ASN A 774 -1.86 -22.15 0.05
C ASN A 774 -1.16 -22.01 1.42
N LEU A 775 0.00 -21.34 1.52
CA LEU A 775 0.79 -21.28 2.75
C LEU A 775 0.95 -19.86 3.32
N ASN A 776 1.08 -19.80 4.65
CA ASN A 776 1.31 -18.59 5.42
C ASN A 776 2.74 -18.06 5.23
N GLY A 777 2.92 -16.76 5.50
CA GLY A 777 4.18 -16.04 5.21
C GLY A 777 5.43 -16.62 5.88
N ASP A 778 5.31 -17.19 7.08
CA ASP A 778 6.46 -17.79 7.79
C ASP A 778 7.04 -18.98 7.01
N HIS A 779 6.19 -19.88 6.50
CA HIS A 779 6.61 -21.02 5.68
C HIS A 779 7.08 -20.63 4.29
N LEU A 780 6.51 -19.56 3.70
CA LEU A 780 7.07 -18.98 2.48
C LEU A 780 8.47 -18.40 2.72
N THR A 781 8.72 -17.78 3.88
CA THR A 781 10.01 -17.18 4.24
C THR A 781 11.07 -18.23 4.51
N GLU A 782 10.72 -19.31 5.20
CA GLU A 782 11.55 -20.51 5.34
C GLU A 782 11.99 -21.05 3.97
N VAL A 783 11.03 -21.30 3.07
CA VAL A 783 11.34 -21.87 1.75
C VAL A 783 12.09 -20.89 0.84
N ALA A 784 11.73 -19.61 0.83
CA ALA A 784 12.48 -18.61 0.08
C ALA A 784 13.93 -18.49 0.57
N SER A 785 14.19 -18.61 1.88
CA SER A 785 15.55 -18.61 2.44
C SER A 785 16.39 -19.81 1.98
N LEU A 786 15.77 -20.93 1.60
CA LEU A 786 16.42 -22.10 1.00
C LEU A 786 16.63 -21.96 -0.52
N ASN A 787 15.84 -21.12 -1.20
CA ASN A 787 15.89 -20.86 -2.64
C ASN A 787 16.69 -19.59 -3.02
N LEU A 788 17.05 -18.74 -2.05
CA LEU A 788 17.93 -17.60 -2.29
C LEU A 788 19.36 -18.10 -2.57
N PRO A 789 20.05 -17.61 -3.61
CA PRO A 789 21.49 -17.81 -3.71
C PRO A 789 22.15 -17.14 -2.51
N ALA A 790 23.05 -17.86 -1.82
CA ALA A 790 23.88 -17.27 -0.79
C ALA A 790 24.69 -16.13 -1.40
N VAL A 791 24.34 -14.89 -1.05
CA VAL A 791 24.96 -13.69 -1.62
C VAL A 791 26.44 -13.71 -1.26
N ALA A 792 27.28 -13.99 -2.26
CA ALA A 792 28.71 -13.96 -2.10
C ALA A 792 29.13 -12.56 -1.65
N GLY A 793 29.64 -12.46 -0.42
CA GLY A 793 30.09 -11.20 0.16
C GLY A 793 31.30 -10.67 -0.59
N THR A 794 31.08 -9.87 -1.63
CA THR A 794 32.12 -9.17 -2.36
C THR A 794 32.71 -8.06 -1.49
N GLN A 795 33.62 -8.44 -0.59
CA GLN A 795 34.60 -7.51 -0.02
C GLN A 795 35.67 -7.24 -1.08
N SER A 796 35.61 -6.07 -1.70
CA SER A 796 36.73 -5.39 -2.39
C SER A 796 36.39 -3.91 -2.59
#